data_AF-A0A6N8X9F5-F1
#
_entry.id   AF-A0A6N8X9F5-F1
#
_cell.length_a   1.000
_cell.length_b   1.000
_cell.length_c   1.000
_cell.angle_alpha   90.00
_cell.angle_beta   90.00
_cell.angle_gamma   90.00
#
_symmetry.space_group_name_H-M   'P 1'
#
loop_
_entity.id
_entity.type
_entity.pdbx_description
1 polymer ?
#
loop_
_entity_poly.entity_id
_entity_poly.type
_entity_poly.pdbx_seq_one_letter_code
_entity_poly.pdbx_strand_id
1 'polypeptide(L)'
;MSKHTLFSILLGLLAMALVLVVPVVVVSCSVTQPVAPEVPPPASDPEPTLQDRVVAVAVAPAPPAPAMPGPAPLNPASVLPEPDAGPDAAPELWIIERPSHSRRVTDQLEEVKVTGSFVRRGNFELPSPTRTLDPQDQFVQLDAAKSKAAKPADTSPASGAYRSTLAHDLRNDPGSGAMLAGFPVPHAPERTRFVPLPLKHTAVDAAISGYIGTVNVKQEYENPYDTKIEAVYVFPLPEKAAVSEFLMIIGDRTIRGILREKEEAEAIYKEARLRGFRASLLVQRRPNVFEQKVANIEPGKAIDIDITYFHTLAYKDGWYSFVFPTVVGPRYNPPGYPDPVKAVERGRGGGTGTSVEYLRPDERSGHDISINVRLDAGVEIEEVKASHGIDVTRDGESTAVVQLRNESTIPNRDFVLDFRVAGERLKSNLLTHRDSKTGESYFTLMVIPPKDSTLVPRQAMEMVFVLDCSGSMRGQPLAQAKDAVRVALDRLDPGDTFQIIRFADTASQFGTRPVPATERNLTEARRYLEMLGANGGTQMINGVKAALDFPHDPSRFRFVTFMTDGFIGNERDILAAVHGRIGASRIFSFGVGSSVNRFLMEPMAEAGRGVVAYLGLNDSARDVMDGFFARVSRPALTDVEVDWNGMAVTDVYPPQLPDLFVGRPLVVTGKFTGDPTTVRVLGFSGGERRTVMAAGHEQDEAGSSLAKVWARLRIADLADRATWAGDPYGELGDAIRNTALRYQLVSNYTSFVAVDSSHRTPGGHGVTVRQPVPVPDGVRYETTVD
;
A
#
# COMPACT_ATOMS: atom_id res chain seq x y z
N MET A 1 -44.70 -6.01 39.89
CA MET A 1 -45.56 -6.35 38.73
C MET A 1 -44.66 -6.69 37.55
N SER A 2 -45.01 -7.55 36.59
CA SER A 2 -45.66 -8.88 36.64
C SER A 2 -45.38 -9.58 35.30
N LYS A 3 -45.17 -10.90 35.25
CA LYS A 3 -44.77 -11.63 34.02
C LYS A 3 -45.91 -11.87 33.00
N HIS A 4 -46.97 -11.05 33.01
CA HIS A 4 -48.23 -11.35 32.31
C HIS A 4 -48.50 -10.57 31.01
N THR A 5 -47.74 -9.53 30.66
CA THR A 5 -48.09 -8.66 29.52
C THR A 5 -47.52 -9.13 28.17
N LEU A 6 -46.45 -9.94 28.15
CA LEU A 6 -45.82 -10.40 26.89
C LEU A 6 -46.41 -11.71 26.33
N PHE A 7 -47.16 -12.48 27.12
CA PHE A 7 -47.62 -13.83 26.72
C PHE A 7 -48.94 -13.81 25.92
N SER A 8 -49.68 -12.69 25.91
CA SER A 8 -51.00 -12.59 25.30
C SER A 8 -51.00 -12.12 23.83
N ILE A 9 -49.86 -11.70 23.29
CA ILE A 9 -49.75 -11.23 21.89
C ILE A 9 -49.23 -12.33 20.95
N LEU A 10 -48.43 -13.27 21.45
CA LEU A 10 -47.80 -14.32 20.64
C LEU A 10 -48.71 -15.53 20.33
N LEU A 11 -49.94 -15.56 20.85
CA LEU A 11 -50.89 -16.67 20.68
C LEU A 11 -52.06 -16.35 19.73
N GLY A 12 -52.11 -15.14 19.15
CA GLY A 12 -53.26 -14.64 18.37
C GLY A 12 -53.16 -14.79 16.84
N LEU A 13 -52.08 -15.36 16.30
CA LEU A 13 -51.77 -15.31 14.87
C LEU A 13 -51.49 -16.68 14.21
N LEU A 14 -51.80 -17.79 14.89
CA LEU A 14 -51.46 -19.15 14.41
C LEU A 14 -52.58 -20.19 14.54
N ALA A 15 -53.85 -19.80 14.36
CA ALA A 15 -54.97 -20.75 14.26
C ALA A 15 -56.11 -20.27 13.35
N MET A 16 -56.39 -21.06 12.31
CA MET A 16 -57.64 -21.17 11.53
C MET A 16 -58.29 -19.91 10.91
N ALA A 17 -58.27 -19.88 9.57
CA ALA A 17 -59.47 -19.61 8.78
C ALA A 17 -59.45 -20.48 7.52
N LEU A 18 -60.37 -21.44 7.39
CA LEU A 18 -60.48 -22.31 6.21
C LEU A 18 -61.94 -22.69 5.92
N VAL A 19 -62.42 -22.26 4.73
CA VAL A 19 -63.40 -22.96 3.86
C VAL A 19 -64.93 -22.91 4.15
N LEU A 20 -65.67 -22.68 3.05
CA LEU A 20 -67.08 -23.01 2.68
C LEU A 20 -68.31 -22.35 3.35
N VAL A 21 -69.14 -21.67 2.52
CA VAL A 21 -70.57 -22.00 2.22
C VAL A 21 -70.85 -21.65 0.73
N VAL A 22 -71.77 -22.38 0.07
CA VAL A 22 -72.18 -22.28 -1.37
C VAL A 22 -73.69 -22.53 -1.47
N PRO A 23 -74.50 -21.78 -2.27
CA PRO A 23 -74.99 -22.20 -3.61
C PRO A 23 -75.24 -20.98 -4.58
N VAL A 24 -75.88 -21.00 -5.77
CA VAL A 24 -76.63 -22.01 -6.55
C VAL A 24 -76.60 -21.73 -8.09
N VAL A 25 -76.62 -22.80 -8.92
CA VAL A 25 -77.23 -23.07 -10.27
C VAL A 25 -77.62 -21.88 -11.22
N VAL A 26 -77.32 -21.89 -12.54
CA VAL A 26 -78.13 -22.46 -13.67
C VAL A 26 -77.31 -22.56 -15.01
N VAL A 27 -77.20 -23.78 -15.60
CA VAL A 27 -77.15 -24.20 -17.06
C VAL A 27 -76.09 -23.55 -18.02
N SER A 28 -75.35 -24.23 -18.93
CA SER A 28 -75.66 -25.39 -19.83
C SER A 28 -74.48 -26.29 -20.28
N CYS A 29 -74.82 -27.34 -21.05
CA CYS A 29 -74.10 -28.47 -21.72
C CYS A 29 -72.88 -28.14 -22.67
N SER A 30 -72.03 -29.08 -23.19
CA SER A 30 -71.63 -30.49 -22.90
C SER A 30 -70.54 -31.06 -23.90
N VAL A 31 -69.70 -32.05 -23.49
CA VAL A 31 -69.13 -33.21 -24.30
C VAL A 31 -68.06 -32.94 -25.43
N THR A 32 -67.02 -33.74 -25.81
CA THR A 32 -66.17 -34.90 -25.32
C THR A 32 -64.82 -35.00 -26.12
N GLN A 33 -63.95 -36.00 -25.85
CA GLN A 33 -62.68 -36.37 -26.58
C GLN A 33 -62.91 -37.22 -27.88
N PRO A 34 -61.88 -37.48 -28.75
CA PRO A 34 -60.81 -38.53 -28.61
C PRO A 34 -59.37 -37.95 -28.79
N VAL A 35 -58.20 -38.58 -28.52
CA VAL A 35 -57.61 -39.97 -28.59
C VAL A 35 -56.86 -40.29 -29.92
N ALA A 36 -55.73 -41.02 -29.84
CA ALA A 36 -54.67 -41.20 -30.87
C ALA A 36 -54.68 -42.57 -31.60
N PRO A 37 -53.66 -42.89 -32.43
CA PRO A 37 -53.23 -44.27 -32.69
C PRO A 37 -51.69 -44.52 -32.63
N GLU A 38 -51.26 -45.79 -32.70
CA GLU A 38 -49.89 -46.30 -32.44
C GLU A 38 -49.25 -47.11 -33.61
N VAL A 39 -47.90 -47.14 -33.66
CA VAL A 39 -46.92 -48.27 -33.82
C VAL A 39 -47.42 -49.60 -34.45
N PRO A 40 -46.79 -50.23 -35.50
CA PRO A 40 -45.55 -51.06 -35.37
C PRO A 40 -44.62 -51.28 -36.63
N PRO A 41 -43.45 -51.98 -36.50
CA PRO A 41 -42.47 -52.30 -37.57
C PRO A 41 -42.50 -53.77 -38.11
N PRO A 42 -41.66 -54.18 -39.10
CA PRO A 42 -40.56 -55.16 -38.83
C PRO A 42 -39.32 -55.20 -39.80
N ALA A 43 -38.28 -55.96 -39.41
CA ALA A 43 -37.23 -56.66 -40.23
C ALA A 43 -36.17 -55.84 -41.03
N SER A 44 -34.91 -56.27 -41.23
CA SER A 44 -34.10 -57.39 -40.66
C SER A 44 -32.58 -57.27 -40.99
N ASP A 45 -31.71 -57.52 -40.02
CA ASP A 45 -30.45 -58.33 -39.98
C ASP A 45 -29.59 -58.64 -41.25
N PRO A 46 -28.24 -58.85 -41.14
CA PRO A 46 -27.58 -59.48 -39.98
C PRO A 46 -26.24 -58.92 -39.46
N GLU A 47 -25.82 -59.54 -38.35
CA GLU A 47 -24.56 -59.46 -37.60
C GLU A 47 -23.32 -59.96 -38.39
N PRO A 48 -22.09 -59.74 -37.89
CA PRO A 48 -21.46 -60.82 -37.12
C PRO A 48 -20.71 -60.40 -35.84
N THR A 49 -20.53 -61.36 -34.93
CA THR A 49 -19.95 -61.21 -33.58
C THR A 49 -18.42 -61.35 -33.49
N LEU A 50 -17.92 -60.89 -32.33
CA LEU A 50 -16.86 -61.49 -31.49
C LEU A 50 -15.35 -61.26 -31.78
N GLN A 51 -14.66 -61.13 -30.63
CA GLN A 51 -13.27 -61.46 -30.29
C GLN A 51 -12.11 -60.50 -30.64
N ASP A 52 -11.54 -59.96 -29.55
CA ASP A 52 -10.12 -60.00 -29.19
C ASP A 52 -9.07 -59.54 -30.23
N ARG A 53 -8.57 -58.30 -30.07
CA ARG A 53 -7.28 -58.10 -29.35
C ARG A 53 -6.84 -56.66 -29.11
N VAL A 54 -6.01 -56.56 -28.07
CA VAL A 54 -5.17 -55.42 -27.67
C VAL A 54 -4.26 -54.94 -28.81
N VAL A 55 -4.25 -53.63 -29.06
CA VAL A 55 -3.07 -52.88 -29.54
C VAL A 55 -3.04 -51.53 -28.81
N ALA A 56 -1.86 -51.11 -28.33
CA ALA A 56 -1.68 -49.80 -27.70
C ALA A 56 -1.48 -48.71 -28.76
N VAL A 57 -2.13 -47.56 -28.60
CA VAL A 57 -1.86 -46.35 -29.40
C VAL A 57 -0.89 -45.46 -28.63
N ALA A 58 0.32 -45.28 -29.17
CA ALA A 58 1.29 -44.36 -28.61
C ALA A 58 0.88 -42.89 -28.88
N VAL A 59 1.02 -42.03 -27.88
CA VAL A 59 0.88 -40.58 -28.06
C VAL A 59 2.10 -40.08 -28.85
N ALA A 60 1.87 -39.49 -30.02
CA ALA A 60 2.93 -38.91 -30.83
C ALA A 60 3.52 -37.64 -30.15
N PRO A 61 4.83 -37.41 -30.24
CA PRO A 61 5.46 -36.22 -29.66
C PRO A 61 5.08 -34.95 -30.43
N ALA A 62 5.07 -33.81 -29.72
CA ALA A 62 4.81 -32.49 -30.30
C ALA A 62 5.90 -32.06 -31.30
N PRO A 63 5.58 -31.23 -32.32
CA PRO A 63 6.55 -30.72 -33.27
C PRO A 63 7.55 -29.74 -32.61
N PRO A 64 8.80 -29.66 -33.11
CA PRO A 64 9.82 -28.75 -32.58
C PRO A 64 9.54 -27.28 -32.92
N ALA A 65 10.03 -26.38 -32.07
CA ALA A 65 9.93 -24.93 -32.26
C ALA A 65 10.80 -24.42 -33.42
N PRO A 66 10.39 -23.31 -34.10
CA PRO A 66 11.19 -22.71 -35.17
C PRO A 66 12.47 -22.05 -34.65
N ALA A 67 13.54 -22.13 -35.45
CA ALA A 67 14.86 -21.59 -35.10
C ALA A 67 15.00 -20.08 -35.40
N MET A 68 15.82 -19.40 -34.60
CA MET A 68 16.18 -17.98 -34.77
C MET A 68 17.10 -17.78 -36.00
N PRO A 69 16.92 -16.69 -36.78
CA PRO A 69 17.86 -16.32 -37.83
C PRO A 69 19.16 -15.72 -37.27
N GLY A 70 20.30 -16.08 -37.85
CA GLY A 70 21.61 -15.52 -37.50
C GLY A 70 21.92 -14.18 -38.19
N PRO A 71 22.97 -13.46 -37.76
CA PRO A 71 23.32 -12.14 -38.28
C PRO A 71 24.02 -12.19 -39.66
N ALA A 72 23.78 -11.16 -40.48
CA ALA A 72 24.47 -10.92 -41.75
C ALA A 72 25.67 -9.95 -41.59
N PRO A 73 26.69 -10.00 -42.47
CA PRO A 73 27.97 -9.31 -42.25
C PRO A 73 28.03 -7.84 -42.70
N LEU A 74 29.04 -7.12 -42.17
CA LEU A 74 29.40 -5.74 -42.53
C LEU A 74 30.27 -5.68 -43.79
N ASN A 75 30.25 -4.52 -44.47
CA ASN A 75 31.23 -4.12 -45.50
C ASN A 75 31.46 -2.59 -45.42
N PRO A 76 32.67 -2.02 -45.68
CA PRO A 76 33.02 -0.68 -45.23
C PRO A 76 33.16 0.40 -46.34
N ALA A 77 33.55 1.60 -45.89
CA ALA A 77 34.20 2.72 -46.61
C ALA A 77 33.33 3.83 -47.26
N SER A 78 33.42 5.03 -46.66
CA SER A 78 33.31 6.37 -47.29
C SER A 78 34.05 7.36 -46.36
N VAL A 79 34.56 8.50 -46.87
CA VAL A 79 35.61 9.27 -46.17
C VAL A 79 35.39 10.80 -46.25
N LEU A 80 35.35 11.46 -45.07
CA LEU A 80 35.57 12.91 -44.79
C LEU A 80 34.56 13.92 -45.41
N PRO A 81 34.51 15.20 -44.97
CA PRO A 81 35.43 15.95 -44.09
C PRO A 81 34.86 16.51 -42.78
N GLU A 82 35.75 17.11 -41.98
CA GLU A 82 35.47 17.91 -40.76
C GLU A 82 34.93 19.31 -41.12
N PRO A 83 34.32 20.03 -40.15
CA PRO A 83 34.99 21.26 -39.70
C PRO A 83 34.88 21.58 -38.19
N ASP A 84 35.88 22.34 -37.72
CA ASP A 84 35.96 23.31 -36.61
C ASP A 84 35.18 23.12 -35.29
N ALA A 85 35.92 23.30 -34.18
CA ALA A 85 35.39 23.35 -32.82
C ALA A 85 35.40 24.77 -32.23
N GLY A 86 34.31 25.15 -31.56
CA GLY A 86 34.20 26.35 -30.73
C GLY A 86 33.54 26.03 -29.37
N PRO A 87 33.94 26.67 -28.26
CA PRO A 87 33.39 26.40 -26.93
C PRO A 87 32.13 27.22 -26.58
N ASP A 88 31.62 26.99 -25.37
CA ASP A 88 30.56 27.72 -24.65
C ASP A 88 29.12 27.61 -25.17
N ALA A 89 28.41 26.60 -24.67
CA ALA A 89 26.95 26.58 -24.56
C ALA A 89 26.53 26.00 -23.19
N ALA A 90 25.68 26.72 -22.46
CA ALA A 90 25.07 26.25 -21.20
C ALA A 90 23.75 25.49 -21.50
N PRO A 91 23.31 24.55 -20.64
CA PRO A 91 22.08 23.79 -20.90
C PRO A 91 20.83 24.67 -20.81
N GLU A 92 20.05 24.72 -21.87
CA GLU A 92 18.75 25.40 -21.90
C GLU A 92 17.69 24.60 -21.11
N LEU A 93 16.99 25.29 -20.18
CA LEU A 93 15.88 24.74 -19.42
C LEU A 93 14.56 25.22 -20.05
N TRP A 94 13.89 24.35 -20.79
CA TRP A 94 12.66 24.68 -21.54
C TRP A 94 11.47 24.93 -20.59
N ILE A 95 11.02 26.18 -20.52
CA ILE A 95 9.80 26.57 -19.82
C ILE A 95 8.60 26.34 -20.75
N ILE A 96 7.67 25.47 -20.35
CA ILE A 96 6.40 25.28 -21.07
C ILE A 96 5.30 26.07 -20.35
N GLU A 97 5.10 27.33 -20.76
CA GLU A 97 3.94 28.11 -20.32
C GLU A 97 2.70 27.68 -21.10
N ARG A 98 1.55 27.55 -20.41
CA ARG A 98 0.23 27.38 -21.04
C ARG A 98 -0.66 28.55 -20.64
N PRO A 99 -1.36 29.21 -21.58
CA PRO A 99 -2.34 30.23 -21.25
C PRO A 99 -3.54 29.61 -20.52
N SER A 100 -4.19 30.39 -19.66
CA SER A 100 -5.28 29.92 -18.83
C SER A 100 -6.66 30.11 -19.49
N HIS A 101 -7.53 29.13 -19.28
CA HIS A 101 -8.97 29.09 -19.60
C HIS A 101 -9.43 28.89 -21.06
N SER A 102 -10.68 28.47 -21.16
CA SER A 102 -11.31 27.66 -22.20
C SER A 102 -11.71 28.35 -23.51
N ARG A 103 -11.53 27.65 -24.64
CA ARG A 103 -12.59 27.45 -25.68
C ARG A 103 -12.22 26.32 -26.65
N ARG A 104 -13.24 25.65 -27.22
CA ARG A 104 -13.08 24.65 -28.30
C ARG A 104 -12.88 25.34 -29.66
N VAL A 105 -11.82 25.00 -30.38
CA VAL A 105 -11.74 24.98 -31.86
C VAL A 105 -10.87 23.78 -32.27
N THR A 106 -11.09 23.23 -33.46
CA THR A 106 -10.44 22.03 -34.01
C THR A 106 -9.21 22.33 -34.89
N ASP A 107 -8.40 21.28 -35.07
CA ASP A 107 -7.55 20.95 -36.23
C ASP A 107 -6.12 21.54 -36.37
N GLN A 108 -5.24 20.59 -36.74
CA GLN A 108 -3.95 20.69 -37.47
C GLN A 108 -2.79 21.52 -36.89
N LEU A 109 -1.71 20.81 -36.50
CA LEU A 109 -0.32 21.28 -36.55
C LEU A 109 0.62 20.10 -36.93
N GLU A 110 1.83 20.44 -37.38
CA GLU A 110 2.67 19.62 -38.28
C GLU A 110 3.72 18.72 -37.59
N GLU A 111 4.30 17.77 -38.34
CA GLU A 111 5.43 16.93 -37.87
C GLU A 111 6.71 17.75 -37.61
N VAL A 112 7.20 17.74 -36.37
CA VAL A 112 8.57 18.20 -36.05
C VAL A 112 9.49 16.98 -35.87
N LYS A 113 10.31 16.70 -36.87
CA LYS A 113 11.37 15.68 -36.78
C LYS A 113 12.52 16.17 -35.91
N VAL A 114 12.92 15.35 -34.93
CA VAL A 114 14.12 15.58 -34.11
C VAL A 114 15.06 14.39 -34.28
N THR A 115 16.29 14.65 -34.73
CA THR A 115 17.39 13.68 -34.81
C THR A 115 18.51 14.11 -33.88
N GLY A 116 18.93 13.23 -32.95
CA GLY A 116 20.05 13.45 -32.04
C GLY A 116 20.85 12.16 -31.84
N SER A 117 22.17 12.28 -31.72
CA SER A 117 23.11 11.15 -31.70
C SER A 117 23.77 10.95 -30.33
N PHE A 118 24.10 9.70 -30.01
CA PHE A 118 24.82 9.35 -28.78
C PHE A 118 26.33 9.59 -28.95
N VAL A 119 26.95 10.24 -27.96
CA VAL A 119 28.41 10.38 -27.85
C VAL A 119 28.90 9.58 -26.64
N ARG A 120 29.84 8.66 -26.87
CA ARG A 120 30.49 7.84 -25.84
C ARG A 120 31.90 8.38 -25.58
N ARG A 121 32.22 8.75 -24.34
CA ARG A 121 33.61 9.01 -23.90
C ARG A 121 34.09 7.90 -22.96
N GLY A 122 35.40 7.67 -22.96
CA GLY A 122 36.02 6.46 -22.45
C GLY A 122 36.86 6.63 -21.17
N ASN A 123 37.69 5.61 -20.94
CA ASN A 123 38.40 5.30 -19.70
C ASN A 123 39.21 6.46 -19.08
N PHE A 124 39.32 6.41 -17.75
CA PHE A 124 40.40 7.05 -17.00
C PHE A 124 40.91 6.07 -15.94
N GLU A 125 42.23 5.98 -15.74
CA GLU A 125 42.86 5.06 -14.78
C GLU A 125 43.07 5.74 -13.42
N LEU A 126 43.15 4.93 -12.36
CA LEU A 126 43.44 5.38 -10.99
C LEU A 126 44.75 4.75 -10.48
N PRO A 127 45.67 5.54 -9.88
CA PRO A 127 46.86 5.00 -9.25
C PRO A 127 46.59 4.52 -7.81
N SER A 128 46.98 3.29 -7.51
CA SER A 128 47.04 2.76 -6.14
C SER A 128 48.26 3.26 -5.37
N PRO A 129 48.20 3.29 -4.03
CA PRO A 129 49.34 2.87 -3.23
C PRO A 129 48.97 1.79 -2.20
N THR A 130 49.90 0.87 -1.94
CA THR A 130 49.70 -0.33 -1.10
C THR A 130 50.71 -0.36 0.05
N ARG A 131 50.26 -0.51 1.32
CA ARG A 131 50.76 -1.51 2.31
C ARG A 131 50.32 -1.32 3.78
N THR A 132 49.66 -2.38 4.30
CA THR A 132 49.89 -3.10 5.58
C THR A 132 50.55 -2.42 6.81
N LEU A 133 49.83 -2.46 7.96
CA LEU A 133 50.14 -3.15 9.25
C LEU A 133 51.62 -3.27 9.69
N ASP A 134 52.00 -3.08 10.97
CA ASP A 134 51.53 -3.83 12.18
C ASP A 134 51.68 -3.01 13.51
N PRO A 135 51.34 -3.53 14.73
CA PRO A 135 51.13 -2.72 15.95
C PRO A 135 52.22 -2.84 17.05
N GLN A 136 52.15 -1.98 18.09
CA GLN A 136 52.62 -2.31 19.45
C GLN A 136 52.06 -1.41 20.58
N ASP A 137 51.57 -2.07 21.63
CA ASP A 137 51.76 -1.85 23.08
C ASP A 137 51.46 -0.52 23.86
N GLN A 138 50.79 -0.78 24.99
CA GLN A 138 51.03 -0.31 26.37
C GLN A 138 50.18 0.79 27.06
N PHE A 139 49.80 0.39 28.28
CA PHE A 139 49.11 1.05 29.40
C PHE A 139 49.73 2.38 29.87
N VAL A 140 48.92 3.20 30.56
CA VAL A 140 49.14 3.54 32.00
C VAL A 140 47.87 4.18 32.62
N GLN A 141 47.73 4.10 33.95
CA GLN A 141 46.60 4.64 34.74
C GLN A 141 46.92 6.04 35.35
N LEU A 142 46.01 6.50 36.24
CA LEU A 142 46.17 7.53 37.28
C LEU A 142 45.89 8.98 36.82
N ASP A 143 45.28 9.87 37.62
CA ASP A 143 44.69 9.68 38.97
C ASP A 143 43.49 10.62 39.24
N ALA A 144 42.81 10.42 40.37
CA ALA A 144 41.68 11.23 40.83
C ALA A 144 42.06 12.21 41.96
N ALA A 145 41.45 13.41 41.97
CA ALA A 145 41.55 14.36 43.09
C ALA A 145 40.18 15.00 43.42
N LYS A 146 39.91 15.22 44.71
CA LYS A 146 38.64 15.75 45.25
C LYS A 146 38.85 17.08 45.98
N SER A 147 37.96 18.05 45.79
CA SER A 147 37.66 19.12 46.78
C SER A 147 36.31 19.74 46.43
N LYS A 148 35.22 19.42 47.13
CA LYS A 148 34.69 20.06 48.37
C LYS A 148 34.08 21.45 48.15
N ALA A 149 32.94 21.69 48.82
CA ALA A 149 32.03 22.80 48.57
C ALA A 149 32.00 23.84 49.70
N ALA A 150 31.52 25.05 49.39
CA ALA A 150 31.03 26.02 50.36
C ALA A 150 29.90 26.91 49.78
N LYS A 151 28.91 27.19 50.63
CA LYS A 151 27.81 28.17 50.56
C LYS A 151 27.54 28.59 52.03
N PRO A 152 26.76 29.63 52.38
CA PRO A 152 26.13 30.65 51.54
C PRO A 152 26.39 32.09 52.05
N ALA A 153 25.77 33.08 51.39
CA ALA A 153 25.29 34.32 52.02
C ALA A 153 24.10 34.88 51.21
N ASP A 154 23.30 35.74 51.83
CA ASP A 154 22.09 36.36 51.27
C ASP A 154 22.21 37.90 51.40
N THR A 155 21.51 38.65 50.53
CA THR A 155 21.01 40.03 50.77
C THR A 155 20.36 40.63 49.51
N SER A 156 19.22 41.28 49.70
CA SER A 156 18.68 42.35 48.84
C SER A 156 18.44 43.58 49.73
N PRO A 157 18.45 44.83 49.20
CA PRO A 157 17.13 45.43 48.96
C PRO A 157 17.02 46.49 47.83
N ALA A 158 15.81 46.56 47.28
CA ALA A 158 15.01 47.76 46.98
C ALA A 158 15.45 48.84 45.94
N SER A 159 14.59 48.93 44.91
CA SER A 159 13.96 50.16 44.39
C SER A 159 14.69 51.07 43.38
N GLY A 160 13.91 51.54 42.39
CA GLY A 160 14.32 52.49 41.35
C GLY A 160 13.37 52.41 40.15
N ALA A 161 12.36 53.29 40.08
CA ALA A 161 11.29 53.20 39.08
C ALA A 161 11.39 54.29 38.01
N TYR A 162 11.26 53.89 36.74
CA TYR A 162 10.83 54.75 35.63
C TYR A 162 9.85 53.98 34.73
N ARG A 163 8.86 54.68 34.16
CA ARG A 163 7.74 54.10 33.41
C ARG A 163 7.87 54.35 31.91
N SER A 164 7.49 53.35 31.11
CA SER A 164 6.85 53.45 29.78
C SER A 164 7.68 54.12 28.65
N THR A 165 7.41 53.93 27.35
CA THR A 165 6.19 53.49 26.64
C THR A 165 6.48 52.41 25.57
N LEU A 166 5.47 52.06 24.75
CA LEU A 166 5.53 51.16 23.56
C LEU A 166 5.68 49.65 23.86
N ALA A 167 4.69 49.11 24.57
CA ALA A 167 4.37 47.68 24.60
C ALA A 167 2.85 47.47 24.77
N HIS A 168 2.07 47.80 23.73
CA HIS A 168 0.62 47.60 23.69
C HIS A 168 0.15 47.20 22.28
N ASP A 169 -1.10 46.77 22.15
CA ASP A 169 -1.85 46.57 20.90
C ASP A 169 -1.53 45.36 20.00
N LEU A 170 -1.18 44.20 20.59
CA LEU A 170 -1.25 42.87 19.92
C LEU A 170 -1.69 41.70 20.85
N ARG A 171 -2.45 41.97 21.94
CA ARG A 171 -2.83 40.92 22.92
C ARG A 171 -4.32 40.78 23.23
N ASN A 172 -5.18 41.65 22.67
CA ASN A 172 -6.57 41.79 23.11
C ASN A 172 -7.60 41.41 22.03
N ASP A 173 -7.33 40.35 21.24
CA ASP A 173 -8.32 39.75 20.36
C ASP A 173 -8.41 38.22 20.62
N PRO A 174 -9.50 37.71 21.20
CA PRO A 174 -9.64 36.29 21.53
C PRO A 174 -10.11 35.47 20.32
N GLY A 175 -9.19 35.08 19.43
CA GLY A 175 -9.50 34.12 18.36
C GLY A 175 -8.39 33.78 17.37
N SER A 176 -7.47 34.70 17.07
CA SER A 176 -6.46 34.52 16.01
C SER A 176 -5.20 33.79 16.51
N GLY A 177 -5.23 32.46 16.45
CA GLY A 177 -4.10 31.57 16.81
C GLY A 177 -2.90 31.59 15.85
N ALA A 178 -2.41 32.78 15.48
CA ALA A 178 -1.29 32.95 14.55
C ALA A 178 0.04 32.52 15.18
N MET A 179 0.64 31.44 14.69
CA MET A 179 1.86 30.85 15.26
C MET A 179 3.13 31.55 14.83
N LEU A 180 4.00 31.86 15.80
CA LEU A 180 5.15 32.74 15.59
C LEU A 180 6.49 32.01 15.77
N ALA A 181 7.32 31.93 14.72
CA ALA A 181 8.71 31.47 14.78
C ALA A 181 9.64 32.56 15.35
N GLY A 182 10.69 32.14 16.04
CA GLY A 182 11.60 33.03 16.78
C GLY A 182 12.91 33.32 16.05
N PHE A 183 13.25 34.60 15.89
CA PHE A 183 14.47 35.06 15.21
C PHE A 183 15.28 35.98 16.14
N PRO A 184 16.62 35.82 16.26
CA PRO A 184 17.47 36.76 16.98
C PRO A 184 17.37 38.16 16.36
N VAL A 185 17.18 39.19 17.18
CA VAL A 185 17.11 40.58 16.71
C VAL A 185 18.52 41.05 16.30
N PRO A 186 18.72 41.62 15.10
CA PRO A 186 20.00 42.23 14.72
C PRO A 186 20.45 43.27 15.74
N HIS A 187 21.70 43.17 16.19
CA HIS A 187 22.30 43.99 17.25
C HIS A 187 21.73 43.80 18.68
N ALA A 188 20.83 42.84 18.90
CA ALA A 188 20.33 42.44 20.22
C ALA A 188 20.03 40.92 20.25
N PRO A 189 21.06 40.04 20.14
CA PRO A 189 20.88 38.60 19.98
C PRO A 189 20.18 37.90 21.17
N GLU A 190 20.18 38.53 22.35
CA GLU A 190 19.41 38.11 23.52
C GLU A 190 17.90 38.36 23.41
N ARG A 191 17.43 38.96 22.32
CA ARG A 191 16.01 39.19 22.03
C ARG A 191 15.53 38.36 20.84
N THR A 192 14.43 37.65 21.05
CA THR A 192 13.75 36.87 20.02
C THR A 192 12.55 37.64 19.45
N ARG A 193 12.58 37.97 18.16
CA ARG A 193 11.42 38.46 17.41
C ARG A 193 10.56 37.26 17.01
N PHE A 194 9.31 37.25 17.45
CA PHE A 194 8.33 36.23 17.12
C PHE A 194 7.51 36.69 15.90
N VAL A 195 7.48 35.90 14.81
CA VAL A 195 6.95 36.27 13.48
C VAL A 195 6.24 35.07 12.83
N PRO A 196 5.10 35.21 12.12
CA PRO A 196 4.30 34.08 11.65
C PRO A 196 5.04 32.96 10.88
N LEU A 197 4.57 31.72 11.07
CA LEU A 197 4.99 30.55 10.29
C LEU A 197 4.66 30.75 8.80
N PRO A 198 5.48 30.21 7.88
CA PRO A 198 5.33 30.49 6.46
C PRO A 198 4.12 29.78 5.82
N LEU A 199 3.71 28.61 6.30
CA LEU A 199 2.53 27.91 5.80
C LEU A 199 1.24 28.55 6.36
N LYS A 200 0.39 29.09 5.48
CA LYS A 200 -0.90 29.74 5.81
C LYS A 200 -2.10 28.82 5.75
N HIS A 201 -2.22 28.04 4.67
CA HIS A 201 -3.38 27.19 4.41
C HIS A 201 -2.96 25.87 3.78
N THR A 202 -3.75 24.83 4.00
CA THR A 202 -3.66 23.57 3.25
C THR A 202 -5.05 23.17 2.78
N ALA A 203 -5.29 23.27 1.48
CA ALA A 203 -6.48 22.73 0.83
C ALA A 203 -6.22 21.33 0.29
N VAL A 204 -7.16 20.41 0.52
CA VAL A 204 -7.06 19.00 0.15
C VAL A 204 -8.29 18.63 -0.66
N ASP A 205 -8.12 18.47 -1.97
CA ASP A 205 -9.16 18.01 -2.89
C ASP A 205 -8.86 16.57 -3.32
N ALA A 206 -9.63 15.64 -2.78
CA ALA A 206 -9.53 14.21 -3.06
C ALA A 206 -10.66 13.73 -3.99
N ALA A 207 -10.31 12.81 -4.87
CA ALA A 207 -11.23 12.00 -5.65
C ALA A 207 -10.91 10.52 -5.40
N ILE A 208 -11.89 9.75 -4.92
CA ILE A 208 -11.78 8.30 -4.74
C ILE A 208 -12.55 7.63 -5.88
N SER A 209 -11.93 6.64 -6.51
CA SER A 209 -12.57 5.77 -7.51
C SER A 209 -12.31 4.31 -7.14
N GLY A 210 -13.35 3.62 -6.69
CA GLY A 210 -13.25 2.29 -6.10
C GLY A 210 -12.38 2.30 -4.84
N TYR A 211 -11.15 1.81 -4.99
CA TYR A 211 -10.13 1.72 -3.95
C TYR A 211 -8.91 2.64 -4.21
N ILE A 212 -8.96 3.49 -5.23
CA ILE A 212 -7.87 4.41 -5.62
C ILE A 212 -8.25 5.82 -5.17
N GLY A 213 -7.46 6.42 -4.28
CA GLY A 213 -7.58 7.83 -3.92
C GLY A 213 -6.56 8.65 -4.69
N THR A 214 -7.02 9.60 -5.51
CA THR A 214 -6.20 10.68 -6.09
C THR A 214 -6.41 11.93 -5.24
N VAL A 215 -5.35 12.57 -4.78
CA VAL A 215 -5.41 13.72 -3.87
C VAL A 215 -4.53 14.83 -4.40
N ASN A 216 -5.12 16.01 -4.62
CA ASN A 216 -4.40 17.25 -4.78
C ASN A 216 -4.31 17.96 -3.42
N VAL A 217 -3.11 18.41 -3.07
CA VAL A 217 -2.85 19.19 -1.86
C VAL A 217 -2.25 20.52 -2.28
N LYS A 218 -3.00 21.62 -2.13
CA LYS A 218 -2.52 22.99 -2.32
C LYS A 218 -2.05 23.54 -1.00
N GLN A 219 -0.79 23.96 -0.93
CA GLN A 219 -0.19 24.57 0.26
C GLN A 219 0.20 26.01 -0.03
N GLU A 220 -0.38 26.94 0.72
CA GLU A 220 -0.15 28.38 0.52
C GLU A 220 0.94 28.85 1.48
N TYR A 221 2.09 29.26 0.94
CA TYR A 221 3.22 29.79 1.71
C TYR A 221 3.31 31.32 1.56
N GLU A 222 3.67 32.01 2.62
CA GLU A 222 4.12 33.40 2.61
C GLU A 222 5.47 33.55 3.31
N ASN A 223 6.27 34.53 2.86
CA ASN A 223 7.38 35.07 3.62
C ASN A 223 6.96 36.36 4.35
N PRO A 224 6.65 36.32 5.67
CA PRO A 224 6.34 37.51 6.48
C PRO A 224 7.58 38.25 7.02
N TYR A 225 8.78 37.86 6.60
CA TYR A 225 10.06 38.42 7.03
C TYR A 225 10.51 39.56 6.12
N ASP A 226 11.40 40.40 6.63
CA ASP A 226 12.15 41.43 5.88
C ASP A 226 13.37 40.86 5.14
N THR A 227 13.63 39.56 5.30
CA THR A 227 14.72 38.83 4.67
C THR A 227 14.20 37.66 3.83
N LYS A 228 14.99 37.25 2.83
CA LYS A 228 14.66 36.13 1.94
C LYS A 228 14.82 34.80 2.68
N ILE A 229 13.94 33.82 2.45
CA ILE A 229 13.95 32.52 3.15
C ILE A 229 14.02 31.32 2.20
N GLU A 230 14.36 30.16 2.77
CA GLU A 230 14.07 28.83 2.24
C GLU A 230 13.09 28.15 3.20
N ALA A 231 11.85 27.89 2.77
CA ALA A 231 10.90 27.12 3.59
C ALA A 231 11.19 25.62 3.44
N VAL A 232 11.16 24.87 4.56
CA VAL A 232 11.30 23.41 4.57
C VAL A 232 10.15 22.79 5.35
N TYR A 233 9.38 21.92 4.70
CA TYR A 233 8.24 21.21 5.28
C TYR A 233 8.43 19.70 5.14
N VAL A 234 8.11 18.96 6.19
CA VAL A 234 8.19 17.49 6.24
C VAL A 234 6.81 16.96 6.59
N PHE A 235 6.27 16.09 5.75
CA PHE A 235 4.91 15.57 5.90
C PHE A 235 4.83 14.06 5.65
N PRO A 236 3.84 13.36 6.24
CA PRO A 236 3.55 11.99 5.91
C PRO A 236 2.69 11.92 4.65
N LEU A 237 2.83 10.83 3.90
CA LEU A 237 1.79 10.38 2.97
C LEU A 237 1.40 8.94 3.33
N PRO A 238 0.21 8.45 2.91
CA PRO A 238 -0.15 7.04 3.06
C PRO A 238 0.96 6.12 2.50
N GLU A 239 1.21 4.97 3.13
CA GLU A 239 2.32 4.08 2.76
C GLU A 239 2.29 3.62 1.29
N LYS A 240 1.09 3.47 0.73
CA LYS A 240 0.88 3.09 -0.67
C LYS A 240 0.79 4.30 -1.63
N ALA A 241 1.12 5.51 -1.17
CA ALA A 241 1.08 6.73 -1.97
C ALA A 241 2.32 6.91 -2.85
N ALA A 242 2.13 7.47 -4.04
CA ALA A 242 3.19 8.08 -4.83
C ALA A 242 2.75 9.47 -5.30
N VAL A 243 3.65 10.46 -5.17
CA VAL A 243 3.47 11.77 -5.79
C VAL A 243 3.69 11.63 -7.29
N SER A 244 2.82 12.27 -8.07
CA SER A 244 2.77 12.14 -9.53
C SER A 244 2.72 13.46 -10.29
N GLU A 245 2.53 14.58 -9.58
CA GLU A 245 2.63 15.93 -10.12
C GLU A 245 3.03 16.88 -8.99
N PHE A 246 3.79 17.91 -9.33
CA PHE A 246 4.31 18.92 -8.42
C PHE A 246 4.35 20.26 -9.16
N LEU A 247 3.59 21.26 -8.71
CA LEU A 247 3.52 22.58 -9.34
C LEU A 247 3.89 23.65 -8.32
N MET A 248 4.69 24.63 -8.72
CA MET A 248 5.03 25.82 -7.94
C MET A 248 4.41 27.04 -8.61
N ILE A 249 3.46 27.70 -7.94
CA ILE A 249 2.73 28.85 -8.46
C ILE A 249 3.27 30.12 -7.80
N ILE A 250 3.69 31.08 -8.63
CA ILE A 250 4.28 32.34 -8.16
C ILE A 250 3.59 33.49 -8.89
N GLY A 251 2.65 34.15 -8.18
CA GLY A 251 1.77 35.14 -8.79
C GLY A 251 0.85 34.50 -9.83
N ASP A 252 0.99 34.90 -11.09
CA ASP A 252 0.22 34.42 -12.24
C ASP A 252 0.87 33.21 -12.96
N ARG A 253 2.06 32.76 -12.52
CA ARG A 253 2.87 31.78 -13.25
C ARG A 253 2.95 30.43 -12.55
N THR A 254 2.53 29.37 -13.24
CA THR A 254 2.61 27.96 -12.78
C THR A 254 3.85 27.30 -13.36
N ILE A 255 4.81 26.95 -12.50
CA ILE A 255 6.04 26.24 -12.86
C ILE A 255 5.87 24.76 -12.53
N ARG A 256 5.80 23.93 -13.56
CA ARG A 256 5.71 22.46 -13.43
C ARG A 256 7.06 21.88 -13.02
N GLY A 257 7.08 21.13 -11.92
CA GLY A 257 8.22 20.33 -11.52
C GLY A 257 8.49 19.19 -12.49
N ILE A 258 9.75 18.96 -12.79
CA ILE A 258 10.22 17.86 -13.66
C ILE A 258 10.71 16.74 -12.76
N LEU A 259 10.23 15.51 -12.97
CA LEU A 259 10.77 14.34 -12.28
C LEU A 259 12.12 13.98 -12.90
N ARG A 260 13.16 13.93 -12.08
CA ARG A 260 14.54 13.53 -12.45
C ARG A 260 15.04 12.39 -11.58
N GLU A 261 16.22 11.85 -11.91
CA GLU A 261 16.95 11.01 -10.96
C GLU A 261 17.25 11.83 -9.69
N LYS A 262 17.22 11.18 -8.53
CA LYS A 262 17.17 11.85 -7.22
C LYS A 262 18.37 12.77 -6.96
N GLU A 263 19.56 12.31 -7.36
CA GLU A 263 20.82 13.03 -7.24
C GLU A 263 20.88 14.23 -8.20
N GLU A 264 20.34 14.08 -9.42
CA GLU A 264 20.18 15.18 -10.40
C GLU A 264 19.22 16.25 -9.87
N ALA A 265 18.05 15.85 -9.36
CA ALA A 265 17.04 16.74 -8.79
C ALA A 265 17.61 17.55 -7.61
N GLU A 266 18.30 16.89 -6.68
CA GLU A 266 18.95 17.57 -5.56
C GLU A 266 20.07 18.52 -6.03
N ALA A 267 20.85 18.17 -7.07
CA ALA A 267 21.90 19.03 -7.61
C ALA A 267 21.34 20.31 -8.26
N ILE A 268 20.33 20.17 -9.12
CA ILE A 268 19.63 21.30 -9.78
C ILE A 268 19.07 22.26 -8.73
N TYR A 269 18.41 21.74 -7.68
CA TYR A 269 17.88 22.58 -6.60
C TYR A 269 18.99 23.32 -5.83
N LYS A 270 20.09 22.64 -5.48
CA LYS A 270 21.22 23.24 -4.77
C LYS A 270 21.84 24.38 -5.59
N GLU A 271 22.04 24.18 -6.90
CA GLU A 271 22.56 25.23 -7.78
C GLU A 271 21.57 26.41 -7.91
N ALA A 272 20.29 26.12 -8.17
CA ALA A 272 19.26 27.16 -8.31
C ALA A 272 19.14 28.02 -7.04
N ARG A 273 19.15 27.39 -5.85
CA ARG A 273 19.14 28.06 -4.56
C ARG A 273 20.35 28.99 -4.40
N LEU A 274 21.56 28.49 -4.68
CA LEU A 274 22.80 29.27 -4.59
C LEU A 274 22.87 30.42 -5.60
N ARG A 275 22.34 30.21 -6.81
CA ARG A 275 22.25 31.24 -7.85
C ARG A 275 21.18 32.29 -7.55
N GLY A 276 20.28 32.06 -6.60
CA GLY A 276 19.23 33.02 -6.22
C GLY A 276 17.94 32.89 -7.04
N PHE A 277 17.77 31.82 -7.82
CA PHE A 277 16.50 31.51 -8.47
C PHE A 277 15.49 31.01 -7.43
N ARG A 278 14.19 31.27 -7.65
CA ARG A 278 13.14 30.62 -6.87
C ARG A 278 13.05 29.16 -7.33
N ALA A 279 13.08 28.22 -6.41
CA ALA A 279 13.11 26.80 -6.77
C ALA A 279 12.38 25.99 -5.71
N SER A 280 11.80 24.86 -6.10
CA SER A 280 11.26 23.90 -5.15
C SER A 280 11.69 22.47 -5.49
N LEU A 281 11.78 21.65 -4.45
CA LEU A 281 12.27 20.28 -4.51
C LEU A 281 11.40 19.42 -3.59
N LEU A 282 10.99 18.25 -4.08
CA LEU A 282 10.21 17.28 -3.32
C LEU A 282 10.89 15.91 -3.36
N VAL A 283 11.38 15.47 -2.20
CA VAL A 283 12.18 14.24 -2.03
C VAL A 283 11.47 13.25 -1.11
N GLN A 284 11.39 11.99 -1.54
CA GLN A 284 11.05 10.90 -0.63
C GLN A 284 12.26 10.56 0.24
N ARG A 285 12.14 10.80 1.55
CA ARG A 285 13.19 10.48 2.54
C ARG A 285 13.01 9.08 3.13
N ARG A 286 11.77 8.62 3.29
CA ARG A 286 11.37 7.26 3.68
C ARG A 286 10.05 6.90 2.97
N PRO A 287 9.62 5.62 2.89
CA PRO A 287 8.42 5.22 2.14
C PRO A 287 7.17 6.09 2.38
N ASN A 288 6.92 6.47 3.65
CA ASN A 288 5.81 7.33 4.06
C ASN A 288 6.23 8.69 4.65
N VAL A 289 7.41 9.23 4.29
CA VAL A 289 7.88 10.57 4.73
C VAL A 289 8.52 11.33 3.58
N PHE A 290 7.95 12.49 3.27
CA PHE A 290 8.36 13.36 2.18
C PHE A 290 8.87 14.70 2.72
N GLU A 291 9.92 15.23 2.11
CA GLU A 291 10.52 16.53 2.44
C GLU A 291 10.37 17.46 1.24
N GLN A 292 9.65 18.55 1.43
CA GLN A 292 9.47 19.65 0.48
C GLN A 292 10.39 20.81 0.89
N LYS A 293 11.03 21.44 -0.09
CA LYS A 293 11.82 22.67 0.10
C LYS A 293 11.41 23.69 -0.93
N VAL A 294 11.32 24.96 -0.52
CA VAL A 294 11.01 26.11 -1.39
C VAL A 294 12.05 27.20 -1.13
N ALA A 295 13.02 27.30 -2.03
CA ALA A 295 14.13 28.23 -1.96
C ALA A 295 13.75 29.65 -2.41
N ASN A 296 14.39 30.63 -1.76
CA ASN A 296 14.43 32.02 -2.18
C ASN A 296 13.05 32.71 -2.25
N ILE A 297 12.17 32.41 -1.30
CA ILE A 297 10.92 33.16 -1.10
C ILE A 297 11.28 34.57 -0.61
N GLU A 298 10.85 35.60 -1.33
CA GLU A 298 11.21 37.00 -1.06
C GLU A 298 10.26 37.67 -0.05
N PRO A 299 10.72 38.72 0.68
CA PRO A 299 9.90 39.46 1.64
C PRO A 299 8.52 39.85 1.13
N GLY A 300 7.48 39.51 1.89
CA GLY A 300 6.08 39.81 1.57
C GLY A 300 5.55 39.11 0.31
N LYS A 301 6.18 38.01 -0.14
CA LYS A 301 5.70 37.21 -1.28
C LYS A 301 5.05 35.92 -0.82
N ALA A 302 3.94 35.59 -1.49
CA ALA A 302 3.32 34.28 -1.44
C ALA A 302 3.85 33.37 -2.56
N ILE A 303 3.87 32.07 -2.30
CA ILE A 303 4.12 31.00 -3.26
C ILE A 303 3.17 29.86 -2.89
N ASP A 304 2.37 29.39 -3.83
CA ASP A 304 1.55 28.19 -3.62
C ASP A 304 2.27 26.97 -4.20
N ILE A 305 2.20 25.83 -3.52
CA ILE A 305 2.71 24.56 -4.02
C ILE A 305 1.57 23.55 -4.08
N ASP A 306 1.27 23.06 -5.29
CA ASP A 306 0.29 22.00 -5.51
C ASP A 306 1.01 20.66 -5.64
N ILE A 307 0.56 19.66 -4.89
CA ILE A 307 1.09 18.29 -4.90
C ILE A 307 -0.05 17.33 -5.27
N THR A 308 0.02 16.68 -6.44
CA THR A 308 -0.96 15.65 -6.82
C THR A 308 -0.36 14.26 -6.61
N TYR A 309 -0.81 13.58 -5.56
CA TYR A 309 -0.46 12.19 -5.28
C TYR A 309 -1.66 11.26 -5.51
N PHE A 310 -1.38 9.96 -5.61
CA PHE A 310 -2.41 8.93 -5.57
C PHE A 310 -1.97 7.81 -4.63
N HIS A 311 -2.91 7.08 -4.07
CA HIS A 311 -2.68 5.92 -3.23
C HIS A 311 -3.80 4.88 -3.39
N THR A 312 -3.52 3.65 -3.00
CA THR A 312 -4.59 2.65 -2.80
C THR A 312 -5.06 2.68 -1.35
N LEU A 313 -6.38 2.56 -1.15
CA LEU A 313 -7.02 2.57 0.15
C LEU A 313 -6.84 1.21 0.83
N ALA A 314 -6.74 1.22 2.16
CA ALA A 314 -6.76 -0.01 2.94
C ALA A 314 -8.17 -0.58 2.96
N TYR A 315 -8.31 -1.91 2.82
CA TYR A 315 -9.57 -2.61 3.06
C TYR A 315 -9.48 -3.50 4.29
N LYS A 316 -10.52 -3.49 5.12
CA LYS A 316 -10.67 -4.42 6.24
C LYS A 316 -12.14 -4.72 6.51
N ASP A 317 -12.51 -6.00 6.50
CA ASP A 317 -13.78 -6.49 7.06
C ASP A 317 -15.03 -5.72 6.55
N GLY A 318 -15.04 -5.41 5.25
CA GLY A 318 -16.14 -4.72 4.54
C GLY A 318 -15.92 -3.24 4.25
N TRP A 319 -14.93 -2.63 4.90
CA TRP A 319 -14.65 -1.20 4.87
C TRP A 319 -13.42 -0.86 4.02
N TYR A 320 -13.51 0.22 3.25
CA TYR A 320 -12.35 0.96 2.76
C TYR A 320 -12.07 2.17 3.67
N SER A 321 -10.79 2.44 3.93
CA SER A 321 -10.33 3.61 4.70
C SER A 321 -9.49 4.52 3.82
N PHE A 322 -9.99 5.75 3.58
CA PHE A 322 -9.18 6.87 3.10
C PHE A 322 -8.53 7.56 4.30
N VAL A 323 -7.24 7.90 4.17
CA VAL A 323 -6.48 8.57 5.23
C VAL A 323 -5.71 9.73 4.61
N PHE A 324 -5.96 10.94 5.11
CA PHE A 324 -5.14 12.12 4.86
C PHE A 324 -4.33 12.44 6.14
N PRO A 325 -3.00 12.25 6.13
CA PRO A 325 -2.17 12.53 7.28
C PRO A 325 -2.04 14.04 7.54
N THR A 326 -2.39 14.48 8.74
CA THR A 326 -2.32 15.90 9.14
C THR A 326 -1.13 16.20 10.06
N VAL A 327 -0.56 15.17 10.70
CA VAL A 327 0.54 15.33 11.66
C VAL A 327 1.63 14.28 11.42
N VAL A 328 2.90 14.67 11.51
CA VAL A 328 3.99 13.69 11.58
C VAL A 328 4.02 13.11 12.99
N GLY A 329 3.72 11.81 13.11
CA GLY A 329 3.91 11.09 14.36
C GLY A 329 5.40 10.90 14.70
N PRO A 330 5.87 11.24 15.92
CA PRO A 330 7.24 10.99 16.34
C PRO A 330 7.50 9.49 16.44
N ARG A 331 8.67 9.03 16.02
CA ARG A 331 8.99 7.60 15.92
C ARG A 331 10.18 7.23 16.79
N TYR A 332 10.07 6.08 17.44
CA TYR A 332 11.19 5.42 18.11
C TYR A 332 12.28 5.05 17.08
N ASN A 333 13.51 5.49 17.33
CA ASN A 333 14.69 5.07 16.56
C ASN A 333 15.51 4.13 17.46
N PRO A 334 15.73 2.86 17.10
CA PRO A 334 16.58 1.98 17.89
C PRO A 334 18.06 2.43 17.86
N PRO A 335 18.86 2.12 18.89
CA PRO A 335 20.28 2.47 18.92
C PRO A 335 21.04 1.95 17.70
N GLY A 336 21.88 2.79 17.10
CA GLY A 336 22.71 2.44 15.93
C GLY A 336 21.99 2.49 14.57
N TYR A 337 20.71 2.86 14.52
CA TYR A 337 19.98 2.98 13.26
C TYR A 337 20.53 4.13 12.38
N PRO A 338 20.80 3.91 11.07
CA PRO A 338 21.28 4.96 10.16
C PRO A 338 20.19 6.00 9.86
N ASP A 339 20.57 7.27 9.73
CA ASP A 339 19.68 8.43 9.51
C ASP A 339 18.40 8.44 10.38
N PRO A 340 18.53 8.47 11.72
CA PRO A 340 17.38 8.49 12.63
C PRO A 340 16.53 9.76 12.44
N VAL A 341 15.20 9.61 12.48
CA VAL A 341 14.27 10.76 12.41
C VAL A 341 14.06 11.28 13.82
N LYS A 342 14.73 12.38 14.18
CA LYS A 342 14.69 12.94 15.54
C LYS A 342 13.52 13.90 15.71
N ALA A 343 12.79 13.74 16.81
CA ALA A 343 11.86 14.73 17.32
C ALA A 343 12.63 15.67 18.26
N VAL A 344 12.65 16.97 17.96
CA VAL A 344 13.46 17.96 18.68
C VAL A 344 12.63 19.18 19.06
N GLU A 345 13.00 19.86 20.14
CA GLU A 345 12.34 21.13 20.48
C GLU A 345 12.49 22.12 19.32
N ARG A 346 11.42 22.88 19.10
CA ARG A 346 11.37 23.99 18.16
C ARG A 346 12.58 24.92 18.30
N GLY A 347 13.29 25.18 17.20
CA GLY A 347 14.51 25.98 17.17
C GLY A 347 15.81 25.25 17.56
N ARG A 348 15.77 23.98 17.96
CA ARG A 348 16.98 23.14 18.16
C ARG A 348 17.41 22.38 16.89
N GLY A 349 16.73 22.56 15.75
CA GLY A 349 16.89 21.80 14.50
C GLY A 349 18.18 22.02 13.68
N GLY A 350 19.35 22.05 14.33
CA GLY A 350 20.65 22.35 13.72
C GLY A 350 21.54 21.16 13.33
N GLY A 351 21.10 19.92 13.55
CA GLY A 351 21.93 18.71 13.33
C GLY A 351 21.90 18.15 11.90
N THR A 352 22.95 17.43 11.51
CA THR A 352 23.01 16.64 10.27
C THR A 352 22.12 15.39 10.37
N GLY A 353 20.86 15.53 10.02
CA GLY A 353 19.89 14.43 9.98
C GLY A 353 18.46 14.92 9.71
N THR A 354 17.53 13.99 9.49
CA THR A 354 16.11 14.33 9.32
C THR A 354 15.52 14.66 10.69
N SER A 355 15.42 15.95 11.01
CA SER A 355 14.80 16.45 12.23
C SER A 355 13.40 16.98 11.96
N VAL A 356 12.46 16.65 12.83
CA VAL A 356 11.09 17.15 12.86
C VAL A 356 10.93 17.98 14.12
N GLU A 357 10.59 19.26 13.97
CA GLU A 357 10.39 20.18 15.08
C GLU A 357 8.95 20.11 15.57
N TYR A 358 8.77 19.87 16.87
CA TYR A 358 7.44 19.75 17.49
C TYR A 358 7.08 20.99 18.29
N LEU A 359 5.82 21.42 18.11
CA LEU A 359 5.14 22.41 18.94
C LEU A 359 4.83 21.84 20.32
N ARG A 360 4.66 22.69 21.34
CA ARG A 360 4.23 22.26 22.68
C ARG A 360 2.72 21.93 22.72
N PRO A 361 2.21 21.18 23.72
CA PRO A 361 0.80 20.81 23.80
C PRO A 361 -0.19 21.99 23.88
N ASP A 362 0.28 23.18 24.27
CA ASP A 362 -0.45 24.44 24.28
C ASP A 362 -0.27 25.30 23.00
N GLU A 363 0.60 24.89 22.09
CA GLU A 363 0.87 25.55 20.80
C GLU A 363 0.10 24.88 19.64
N ARG A 364 -1.05 25.45 19.23
CA ARG A 364 -1.80 25.06 18.03
C ARG A 364 -1.09 25.58 16.77
N SER A 365 -0.97 24.80 15.68
CA SER A 365 -0.41 25.30 14.40
C SER A 365 -1.20 26.48 13.80
N GLY A 366 -0.52 27.39 13.11
CA GLY A 366 -1.10 28.67 12.67
C GLY A 366 -1.82 28.64 11.31
N HIS A 367 -1.99 27.47 10.69
CA HIS A 367 -2.59 27.30 9.37
C HIS A 367 -4.02 26.75 9.46
N ASP A 368 -4.87 27.09 8.50
CA ASP A 368 -6.18 26.43 8.34
C ASP A 368 -6.06 25.17 7.46
N ILE A 369 -7.06 24.29 7.49
CA ILE A 369 -7.15 23.08 6.67
C ILE A 369 -8.57 22.83 6.18
N SER A 370 -8.73 22.73 4.85
CA SER A 370 -10.01 22.41 4.21
C SER A 370 -9.89 21.09 3.44
N ILE A 371 -10.71 20.08 3.78
CA ILE A 371 -10.70 18.77 3.11
C ILE A 371 -12.05 18.54 2.40
N ASN A 372 -11.98 18.24 1.11
CA ASN A 372 -13.10 17.90 0.24
C ASN A 372 -12.81 16.55 -0.44
N VAL A 373 -13.73 15.60 -0.36
CA VAL A 373 -13.57 14.25 -0.91
C VAL A 373 -14.77 13.91 -1.79
N ARG A 374 -14.54 13.76 -3.09
CA ARG A 374 -15.51 13.18 -4.04
C ARG A 374 -15.27 11.67 -4.09
N LEU A 375 -16.15 10.91 -3.47
CA LEU A 375 -16.10 9.45 -3.41
C LEU A 375 -17.01 8.87 -4.50
N ASP A 376 -16.45 8.05 -5.39
CA ASP A 376 -17.15 6.96 -6.05
C ASP A 376 -16.52 5.64 -5.61
N ALA A 377 -17.28 4.79 -4.93
CA ALA A 377 -16.85 3.45 -4.57
C ALA A 377 -16.99 2.46 -5.75
N GLY A 378 -17.64 2.85 -6.85
CA GLY A 378 -17.94 2.01 -8.01
C GLY A 378 -18.89 0.84 -7.72
N VAL A 379 -19.36 0.72 -6.48
CA VAL A 379 -20.40 -0.19 -6.00
C VAL A 379 -21.18 0.53 -4.89
N GLU A 380 -22.41 0.10 -4.61
CA GLU A 380 -23.27 0.63 -3.55
C GLU A 380 -22.55 0.79 -2.19
N ILE A 381 -22.57 2.01 -1.63
CA ILE A 381 -22.02 2.37 -0.32
C ILE A 381 -23.06 2.10 0.78
N GLU A 382 -22.74 1.17 1.67
CA GLU A 382 -23.59 0.80 2.81
C GLU A 382 -23.59 1.87 3.91
N GLU A 383 -22.42 2.44 4.23
CA GLU A 383 -22.22 3.32 5.40
C GLU A 383 -21.00 4.23 5.19
N VAL A 384 -21.01 5.44 5.76
CA VAL A 384 -19.91 6.41 5.72
C VAL A 384 -19.73 7.03 7.11
N LYS A 385 -18.49 7.14 7.59
CA LYS A 385 -18.13 7.77 8.88
C LYS A 385 -16.71 8.34 8.80
N ALA A 386 -16.35 9.28 9.68
CA ALA A 386 -14.98 9.81 9.74
C ALA A 386 -14.49 10.03 11.18
N SER A 387 -13.18 10.29 11.33
CA SER A 387 -12.54 10.69 12.59
C SER A 387 -12.86 12.13 13.03
N HIS A 388 -13.60 12.90 12.22
CA HIS A 388 -13.89 14.32 12.41
C HIS A 388 -15.35 14.67 12.08
N GLY A 389 -15.78 15.87 12.48
CA GLY A 389 -17.03 16.45 12.01
C GLY A 389 -17.01 16.64 10.49
N ILE A 390 -17.90 15.93 9.80
CA ILE A 390 -18.03 15.99 8.34
C ILE A 390 -19.49 16.24 7.94
N ASP A 391 -19.67 16.91 6.82
CA ASP A 391 -20.93 16.95 6.08
C ASP A 391 -20.84 16.01 4.87
N VAL A 392 -21.91 15.25 4.64
CA VAL A 392 -21.97 14.19 3.62
C VAL A 392 -23.21 14.38 2.77
N THR A 393 -23.01 14.58 1.47
CA THR A 393 -24.06 14.59 0.45
C THR A 393 -23.94 13.32 -0.38
N ARG A 394 -25.00 12.50 -0.48
CA ARG A 394 -25.04 11.40 -1.45
C ARG A 394 -25.73 11.85 -2.73
N ASP A 395 -25.07 11.62 -3.85
CA ASP A 395 -25.53 11.90 -5.21
C ASP A 395 -25.86 10.62 -6.01
N GLY A 396 -25.60 9.43 -5.43
CA GLY A 396 -25.92 8.13 -6.01
C GLY A 396 -25.83 6.99 -5.00
N GLU A 397 -25.95 5.74 -5.47
CA GLU A 397 -25.75 4.55 -4.62
C GLU A 397 -24.27 4.29 -4.34
N SER A 398 -23.40 4.45 -5.36
CA SER A 398 -21.95 4.29 -5.21
C SER A 398 -21.20 5.58 -4.88
N THR A 399 -21.86 6.73 -4.85
CA THR A 399 -21.21 8.05 -4.83
C THR A 399 -21.61 8.93 -3.64
N ALA A 400 -20.66 9.75 -3.17
CA ALA A 400 -20.88 10.77 -2.16
C ALA A 400 -19.84 11.90 -2.25
N VAL A 401 -20.23 13.10 -1.82
CA VAL A 401 -19.32 14.22 -1.53
C VAL A 401 -19.22 14.39 -0.02
N VAL A 402 -17.99 14.39 0.51
CA VAL A 402 -17.69 14.54 1.94
C VAL A 402 -16.82 15.77 2.16
N GLN A 403 -17.21 16.64 3.08
CA GLN A 403 -16.47 17.85 3.41
C GLN A 403 -16.19 17.90 4.91
N LEU A 404 -14.95 18.26 5.28
CA LEU A 404 -14.57 18.56 6.65
C LEU A 404 -15.27 19.84 7.10
N ARG A 405 -15.92 19.80 8.26
CA ARG A 405 -16.54 21.00 8.85
C ARG A 405 -15.46 21.99 9.28
N ASN A 406 -15.72 23.28 9.04
CA ASN A 406 -14.91 24.36 9.59
C ASN A 406 -15.22 24.48 11.09
N GLU A 407 -14.48 23.72 11.89
CA GLU A 407 -14.54 23.72 13.35
C GLU A 407 -13.33 24.46 13.93
N SER A 408 -13.51 25.16 15.05
CA SER A 408 -12.48 26.06 15.60
C SER A 408 -11.26 25.35 16.20
N THR A 409 -11.18 24.02 16.16
CA THR A 409 -10.06 23.19 16.60
C THR A 409 -9.34 22.55 15.41
N ILE A 410 -8.06 22.87 15.20
CA ILE A 410 -7.23 22.13 14.24
C ILE A 410 -7.11 20.67 14.69
N PRO A 411 -7.33 19.71 13.77
CA PRO A 411 -7.16 18.30 14.10
C PRO A 411 -5.68 17.92 14.20
N ASN A 412 -5.18 17.78 15.43
CA ASN A 412 -3.87 17.17 15.70
C ASN A 412 -3.89 15.63 15.58
N ARG A 413 -4.70 15.10 14.66
CA ARG A 413 -4.90 13.68 14.36
C ARG A 413 -5.22 13.53 12.87
N ASP A 414 -4.82 12.42 12.26
CA ASP A 414 -5.07 12.17 10.85
C ASP A 414 -6.57 12.14 10.51
N PHE A 415 -6.92 12.71 9.36
CA PHE A 415 -8.29 12.63 8.84
C PHE A 415 -8.49 11.25 8.22
N VAL A 416 -9.39 10.47 8.82
CA VAL A 416 -9.77 9.13 8.37
C VAL A 416 -11.22 9.18 7.93
N LEU A 417 -11.50 8.75 6.71
CA LEU A 417 -12.83 8.57 6.14
C LEU A 417 -13.01 7.08 5.81
N ASP A 418 -13.87 6.42 6.58
CA ASP A 418 -14.21 5.01 6.42
C ASP A 418 -15.56 4.91 5.69
N PHE A 419 -15.62 4.07 4.65
CA PHE A 419 -16.87 3.72 3.97
C PHE A 419 -17.01 2.21 3.78
N ARG A 420 -18.19 1.66 4.13
CA ARG A 420 -18.49 0.23 3.96
C ARG A 420 -19.08 0.01 2.57
N VAL A 421 -18.54 -0.99 1.86
CA VAL A 421 -19.02 -1.41 0.53
C VAL A 421 -19.57 -2.84 0.53
N ALA A 422 -19.12 -3.70 1.44
CA ALA A 422 -19.60 -5.07 1.53
C ALA A 422 -21.02 -5.12 2.13
N GLY A 423 -21.95 -5.71 1.37
CA GLY A 423 -23.35 -5.94 1.75
C GLY A 423 -23.68 -7.42 1.92
N GLU A 424 -24.95 -7.78 1.72
CA GLU A 424 -25.41 -9.19 1.80
C GLU A 424 -24.96 -10.08 0.63
N ARG A 425 -24.34 -9.51 -0.41
CA ARG A 425 -24.00 -10.18 -1.66
C ARG A 425 -22.60 -9.80 -2.14
N LEU A 426 -22.06 -10.63 -3.04
CA LEU A 426 -20.92 -10.27 -3.88
C LEU A 426 -21.24 -9.00 -4.68
N LYS A 427 -20.35 -8.00 -4.63
CA LYS A 427 -20.39 -6.80 -5.48
C LYS A 427 -19.12 -6.75 -6.35
N SER A 428 -19.18 -6.08 -7.49
CA SER A 428 -18.11 -6.09 -8.50
C SER A 428 -18.11 -4.83 -9.34
N ASN A 429 -16.93 -4.41 -9.79
CA ASN A 429 -16.74 -3.27 -10.69
C ASN A 429 -15.47 -3.47 -11.53
N LEU A 430 -15.47 -2.99 -12.78
CA LEU A 430 -14.30 -2.92 -13.64
C LEU A 430 -14.06 -1.46 -14.04
N LEU A 431 -13.10 -0.80 -13.39
CA LEU A 431 -12.64 0.53 -13.80
C LEU A 431 -11.67 0.38 -14.97
N THR A 432 -11.82 1.17 -16.03
CA THR A 432 -10.89 1.21 -17.18
C THR A 432 -10.48 2.63 -17.54
N HIS A 433 -9.38 2.78 -18.26
CA HIS A 433 -8.91 4.07 -18.78
C HIS A 433 -7.99 3.86 -19.97
N ARG A 434 -8.13 4.69 -21.00
CA ARG A 434 -7.19 4.78 -22.13
C ARG A 434 -6.42 6.10 -22.04
N ASP A 435 -5.09 6.04 -22.08
CA ASP A 435 -4.24 7.23 -22.12
C ASP A 435 -3.99 7.64 -23.58
N SER A 436 -4.59 8.75 -24.01
CA SER A 436 -4.46 9.25 -25.40
C SER A 436 -3.02 9.61 -25.80
N LYS A 437 -2.10 9.83 -24.85
CA LYS A 437 -0.71 10.24 -25.13
C LYS A 437 0.21 9.05 -25.37
N THR A 438 -0.06 7.92 -24.75
CA THR A 438 0.74 6.69 -24.91
C THR A 438 0.05 5.62 -25.74
N GLY A 439 -1.27 5.71 -25.94
CA GLY A 439 -2.09 4.67 -26.55
C GLY A 439 -2.31 3.45 -25.66
N GLU A 440 -1.80 3.45 -24.43
CA GLU A 440 -1.92 2.34 -23.49
C GLU A 440 -3.27 2.39 -22.77
N SER A 441 -3.93 1.23 -22.64
CA SER A 441 -5.18 1.10 -21.88
C SER A 441 -4.95 0.27 -20.61
N TYR A 442 -5.57 0.68 -19.51
CA TYR A 442 -5.38 0.17 -18.16
C TYR A 442 -6.72 -0.18 -17.52
N PHE A 443 -6.75 -1.24 -16.72
CA PHE A 443 -7.94 -1.62 -15.95
C PHE A 443 -7.61 -1.92 -14.50
N THR A 444 -8.60 -1.77 -13.62
CA THR A 444 -8.67 -2.50 -12.35
C THR A 444 -10.05 -3.12 -12.17
N LEU A 445 -10.07 -4.45 -12.09
CA LEU A 445 -11.21 -5.27 -11.69
C LEU A 445 -11.21 -5.40 -10.16
N MET A 446 -12.36 -5.17 -9.54
CA MET A 446 -12.62 -5.41 -8.12
C MET A 446 -13.77 -6.40 -7.96
N VAL A 447 -13.62 -7.35 -7.03
CA VAL A 447 -14.73 -8.16 -6.50
C VAL A 447 -14.69 -8.10 -4.98
N ILE A 448 -15.81 -7.69 -4.40
CA ILE A 448 -15.99 -7.41 -2.98
C ILE A 448 -16.84 -8.55 -2.39
N PRO A 449 -16.37 -9.23 -1.34
CA PRO A 449 -17.10 -10.34 -0.72
C PRO A 449 -18.35 -9.84 0.02
N PRO A 450 -19.31 -10.73 0.36
CA PRO A 450 -20.31 -10.42 1.36
C PRO A 450 -19.68 -9.98 2.69
N LYS A 451 -20.41 -9.19 3.48
CA LYS A 451 -19.94 -8.62 4.76
C LYS A 451 -19.68 -9.64 5.86
N ASP A 452 -20.28 -10.82 5.76
CA ASP A 452 -20.29 -11.86 6.79
C ASP A 452 -20.11 -13.24 6.13
N SER A 453 -19.29 -14.12 6.72
CA SER A 453 -19.03 -15.45 6.15
C SER A 453 -20.13 -16.46 6.42
N THR A 454 -21.08 -16.17 7.32
CA THR A 454 -22.32 -16.94 7.48
C THR A 454 -23.19 -16.98 6.22
N LEU A 455 -23.09 -15.95 5.38
CA LEU A 455 -23.74 -15.83 4.06
C LEU A 455 -23.14 -16.76 3.00
N VAL A 456 -22.00 -17.39 3.29
CA VAL A 456 -21.22 -18.24 2.38
C VAL A 456 -21.28 -19.70 2.88
N PRO A 457 -21.45 -20.71 2.02
CA PRO A 457 -21.38 -22.11 2.42
C PRO A 457 -19.99 -22.48 2.99
N ARG A 458 -19.95 -23.38 3.98
CA ARG A 458 -18.69 -23.98 4.45
C ARG A 458 -18.24 -25.04 3.46
N GLN A 459 -16.95 -25.09 3.18
CA GLN A 459 -16.33 -26.18 2.40
C GLN A 459 -15.43 -27.04 3.29
N ALA A 460 -15.23 -28.30 2.90
CA ALA A 460 -14.32 -29.21 3.59
C ALA A 460 -12.85 -28.80 3.36
N MET A 461 -12.03 -28.94 4.39
CA MET A 461 -10.64 -28.50 4.41
C MET A 461 -9.67 -29.67 4.58
N GLU A 462 -8.41 -29.41 4.24
CA GLU A 462 -7.24 -30.25 4.50
C GLU A 462 -6.16 -29.37 5.17
N MET A 463 -6.12 -29.38 6.51
CA MET A 463 -5.26 -28.51 7.31
C MET A 463 -3.90 -29.15 7.57
N VAL A 464 -2.83 -28.61 6.97
CA VAL A 464 -1.45 -29.10 7.14
C VAL A 464 -0.70 -28.14 8.07
N PHE A 465 -0.62 -28.48 9.36
CA PHE A 465 0.09 -27.69 10.36
C PHE A 465 1.59 -27.99 10.30
N VAL A 466 2.42 -26.99 9.99
CA VAL A 466 3.88 -27.12 9.85
C VAL A 466 4.56 -26.32 10.96
N LEU A 467 4.91 -27.00 12.04
CA LEU A 467 5.44 -26.41 13.27
C LEU A 467 6.96 -26.43 13.27
N ASP A 468 7.54 -25.25 13.48
CA ASP A 468 8.94 -25.09 13.84
C ASP A 468 9.16 -25.62 15.26
N CYS A 469 10.17 -26.48 15.40
CA CYS A 469 10.62 -27.04 16.67
C CYS A 469 12.15 -27.03 16.73
N SER A 470 12.77 -26.01 16.14
CA SER A 470 14.17 -25.65 16.32
C SER A 470 14.48 -25.20 17.75
N GLY A 471 15.75 -24.91 18.05
CA GLY A 471 16.20 -24.48 19.39
C GLY A 471 15.68 -23.12 19.86
N SER A 472 15.37 -22.18 18.96
CA SER A 472 14.88 -20.84 19.30
C SER A 472 13.42 -20.86 19.77
N MET A 473 12.61 -21.76 19.21
CA MET A 473 11.22 -21.98 19.61
C MET A 473 11.04 -22.49 21.06
N ARG A 474 12.13 -22.78 21.78
CA ARG A 474 12.10 -23.40 23.12
C ARG A 474 11.38 -22.53 24.17
N GLY A 475 10.36 -23.11 24.79
CA GLY A 475 9.59 -22.47 25.85
C GLY A 475 8.30 -21.88 25.30
N GLN A 476 8.07 -20.58 25.56
CA GLN A 476 6.80 -19.92 25.22
C GLN A 476 6.46 -19.93 23.71
N PRO A 477 7.40 -19.76 22.75
CA PRO A 477 7.03 -19.78 21.33
C PRO A 477 6.44 -21.12 20.89
N LEU A 478 7.06 -22.26 21.24
CA LEU A 478 6.49 -23.57 20.95
C LEU A 478 5.19 -23.84 21.72
N ALA A 479 5.06 -23.38 22.97
CA ALA A 479 3.80 -23.51 23.70
C ALA A 479 2.65 -22.76 23.00
N GLN A 480 2.91 -21.52 22.57
CA GLN A 480 1.96 -20.67 21.85
C GLN A 480 1.60 -21.25 20.46
N ALA A 481 2.57 -21.83 19.74
CA ALA A 481 2.33 -22.55 18.49
C ALA A 481 1.49 -23.83 18.70
N LYS A 482 1.78 -24.60 19.76
CA LYS A 482 0.94 -25.76 20.14
C LYS A 482 -0.48 -25.32 20.47
N ASP A 483 -0.67 -24.23 21.20
CA ASP A 483 -1.99 -23.73 21.55
C ASP A 483 -2.79 -23.24 20.34
N ALA A 484 -2.14 -22.63 19.35
CA ALA A 484 -2.78 -22.31 18.06
C ALA A 484 -3.26 -23.57 17.32
N VAL A 485 -2.43 -24.62 17.23
CA VAL A 485 -2.83 -25.91 16.63
C VAL A 485 -3.91 -26.60 17.47
N ARG A 486 -3.84 -26.54 18.80
CA ARG A 486 -4.83 -27.11 19.71
C ARG A 486 -6.20 -26.47 19.51
N VAL A 487 -6.27 -25.15 19.35
CA VAL A 487 -7.52 -24.46 18.98
C VAL A 487 -7.95 -24.84 17.56
N ALA A 488 -7.04 -24.92 16.59
CA ALA A 488 -7.38 -25.34 15.23
C ALA A 488 -8.03 -26.74 15.19
N LEU A 489 -7.52 -27.68 15.98
CA LEU A 489 -8.11 -29.01 16.18
C LEU A 489 -9.48 -28.98 16.89
N ASP A 490 -9.83 -27.91 17.62
CA ASP A 490 -11.18 -27.67 18.17
C ASP A 490 -12.16 -27.10 17.12
N ARG A 491 -11.67 -26.72 15.92
CA ARG A 491 -12.45 -26.05 14.85
C ARG A 491 -12.59 -26.86 13.56
N LEU A 492 -12.07 -28.09 13.53
CA LEU A 492 -12.26 -29.02 12.42
C LEU A 492 -13.63 -29.69 12.53
N ASP A 493 -14.36 -29.74 11.41
CA ASP A 493 -15.58 -30.53 11.29
C ASP A 493 -15.19 -31.99 10.96
N PRO A 494 -16.01 -33.02 11.27
CA PRO A 494 -15.73 -34.41 10.88
C PRO A 494 -15.56 -34.63 9.36
N GLY A 495 -16.01 -33.66 8.55
CA GLY A 495 -15.78 -33.62 7.10
C GLY A 495 -14.37 -33.17 6.69
N ASP A 496 -13.59 -32.53 7.57
CA ASP A 496 -12.23 -32.04 7.33
C ASP A 496 -11.16 -33.14 7.53
N THR A 497 -9.96 -32.91 6.98
CA THR A 497 -8.74 -33.69 7.23
C THR A 497 -7.64 -32.80 7.78
N PHE A 498 -6.67 -33.38 8.48
CA PHE A 498 -5.51 -32.64 8.98
C PHE A 498 -4.23 -33.48 9.00
N GLN A 499 -3.09 -32.80 8.97
CA GLN A 499 -1.75 -33.35 9.19
C GLN A 499 -0.99 -32.43 10.14
N ILE A 500 -0.13 -33.00 10.99
CA ILE A 500 0.82 -32.22 11.81
C ILE A 500 2.23 -32.63 11.41
N ILE A 501 3.04 -31.65 11.05
CA ILE A 501 4.44 -31.78 10.62
C ILE A 501 5.29 -30.98 11.59
N ARG A 502 6.28 -31.62 12.19
CA ARG A 502 7.33 -30.97 12.98
C ARG A 502 8.57 -30.84 12.12
N PHE A 503 9.14 -29.64 11.99
CA PHE A 503 10.44 -29.44 11.36
C PHE A 503 11.48 -28.84 12.31
N ALA A 504 12.74 -29.18 12.07
CA ALA A 504 13.94 -28.59 12.65
C ALA A 504 15.08 -28.80 11.64
N ASP A 505 16.14 -29.54 11.98
CA ASP A 505 17.09 -30.06 11.00
C ASP A 505 16.44 -31.06 10.03
N THR A 506 15.52 -31.88 10.55
CA THR A 506 14.73 -32.86 9.79
C THR A 506 13.22 -32.59 9.97
N ALA A 507 12.40 -33.19 9.11
CA ALA A 507 10.94 -33.18 9.24
C ALA A 507 10.42 -34.54 9.75
N SER A 508 9.47 -34.52 10.68
CA SER A 508 8.66 -35.68 11.08
C SER A 508 7.18 -35.34 11.02
N GLN A 509 6.32 -36.35 10.90
CA GLN A 509 4.87 -36.17 10.67
C GLN A 509 4.05 -37.04 11.63
N PHE A 510 2.83 -36.62 11.93
CA PHE A 510 1.89 -37.36 12.78
C PHE A 510 1.35 -38.62 12.08
N GLY A 511 0.97 -38.50 10.82
CA GLY A 511 0.63 -39.62 9.93
C GLY A 511 1.48 -39.63 8.65
N THR A 512 1.31 -40.63 7.80
CA THR A 512 1.96 -40.68 6.46
C THR A 512 1.25 -39.82 5.41
N ARG A 513 0.03 -39.36 5.71
CA ARG A 513 -0.84 -38.46 4.93
C ARG A 513 -1.78 -37.75 5.93
N PRO A 514 -2.52 -36.70 5.50
CA PRO A 514 -3.62 -36.16 6.29
C PRO A 514 -4.67 -37.22 6.66
N VAL A 515 -5.24 -37.09 7.86
CA VAL A 515 -6.25 -38.00 8.41
C VAL A 515 -7.55 -37.25 8.71
N PRO A 516 -8.74 -37.89 8.62
CA PRO A 516 -10.01 -37.23 8.92
C PRO A 516 -10.11 -36.76 10.38
N ALA A 517 -10.81 -35.65 10.62
CA ALA A 517 -11.02 -35.06 11.94
C ALA A 517 -12.04 -35.83 12.81
N THR A 518 -11.76 -37.11 13.07
CA THR A 518 -12.53 -37.94 14.02
C THR A 518 -11.97 -37.77 15.44
N GLU A 519 -12.83 -37.91 16.45
CA GLU A 519 -12.44 -37.82 17.89
C GLU A 519 -11.20 -38.67 18.25
N ARG A 520 -11.08 -39.88 17.67
CA ARG A 520 -9.91 -40.75 17.86
C ARG A 520 -8.64 -40.09 17.31
N ASN A 521 -8.69 -39.62 16.05
CA ASN A 521 -7.57 -38.98 15.39
C ASN A 521 -7.19 -37.65 16.06
N LEU A 522 -8.18 -36.84 16.47
CA LEU A 522 -7.98 -35.59 17.21
C LEU A 522 -7.35 -35.85 18.59
N THR A 523 -7.76 -36.90 19.30
CA THR A 523 -7.16 -37.30 20.57
C THR A 523 -5.70 -37.77 20.41
N GLU A 524 -5.41 -38.55 19.38
CA GLU A 524 -4.05 -39.00 19.05
C GLU A 524 -3.16 -37.83 18.60
N ALA A 525 -3.70 -36.88 17.83
CA ALA A 525 -3.00 -35.68 17.38
C ALA A 525 -2.64 -34.75 18.53
N ARG A 526 -3.54 -34.54 19.50
CA ARG A 526 -3.24 -33.77 20.72
C ARG A 526 -2.10 -34.41 21.52
N ARG A 527 -2.07 -35.75 21.65
CA ARG A 527 -0.94 -36.46 22.30
C ARG A 527 0.38 -36.27 21.53
N TYR A 528 0.36 -36.36 20.20
CA TYR A 528 1.54 -36.10 19.36
C TYR A 528 2.06 -34.67 19.55
N LEU A 529 1.14 -33.69 19.54
CA LEU A 529 1.43 -32.27 19.76
C LEU A 529 2.08 -32.01 21.12
N GLU A 530 1.60 -32.64 22.20
CA GLU A 530 2.24 -32.55 23.52
C GLU A 530 3.67 -33.13 23.52
N MET A 531 3.92 -34.23 22.80
CA MET A 531 5.26 -34.84 22.71
C MET A 531 6.27 -34.02 21.89
N LEU A 532 5.86 -33.01 21.12
CA LEU A 532 6.81 -32.18 20.38
C LEU A 532 7.69 -31.34 21.30
N GLY A 533 9.00 -31.33 21.04
CA GLY A 533 10.00 -30.57 21.80
C GLY A 533 10.95 -29.81 20.88
N ALA A 534 11.35 -28.62 21.33
CA ALA A 534 12.31 -27.73 20.66
C ALA A 534 13.74 -28.29 20.73
N ASN A 535 14.34 -28.62 19.58
CA ASN A 535 15.74 -29.04 19.42
C ASN A 535 16.15 -28.99 17.94
N GLY A 536 17.44 -28.72 17.68
CA GLY A 536 18.00 -28.65 16.33
C GLY A 536 17.98 -27.25 15.70
N GLY A 537 18.48 -27.15 14.48
CA GLY A 537 18.41 -25.95 13.64
C GLY A 537 17.07 -25.79 12.93
N THR A 538 17.02 -24.86 11.96
CA THR A 538 15.75 -24.39 11.35
C THR A 538 15.73 -24.56 9.83
N GLN A 539 15.70 -25.79 9.33
CA GLN A 539 15.66 -26.07 7.89
C GLN A 539 14.22 -26.06 7.34
N MET A 540 13.64 -24.86 7.20
CA MET A 540 12.28 -24.68 6.67
C MET A 540 12.05 -25.35 5.30
N ILE A 541 13.08 -25.47 4.46
CA ILE A 541 13.02 -26.22 3.18
C ILE A 541 12.55 -27.67 3.35
N ASN A 542 12.85 -28.31 4.49
CA ASN A 542 12.40 -29.66 4.80
C ASN A 542 10.93 -29.67 5.24
N GLY A 543 10.45 -28.61 5.90
CA GLY A 543 9.03 -28.38 6.15
C GLY A 543 8.23 -28.13 4.87
N VAL A 544 8.74 -27.30 3.95
CA VAL A 544 8.12 -27.02 2.64
C VAL A 544 7.94 -28.30 1.81
N LYS A 545 9.00 -29.10 1.68
CA LYS A 545 8.93 -30.42 1.02
C LYS A 545 7.94 -31.34 1.72
N ALA A 546 8.08 -31.51 3.04
CA ALA A 546 7.22 -32.39 3.82
C ALA A 546 5.73 -32.02 3.75
N ALA A 547 5.39 -30.74 3.52
CA ALA A 547 4.02 -30.24 3.45
C ALA A 547 3.39 -30.22 2.04
N LEU A 548 4.21 -30.20 0.97
CA LEU A 548 3.74 -30.05 -0.40
C LEU A 548 4.00 -31.28 -1.29
N ASP A 549 5.00 -32.11 -0.98
CA ASP A 549 5.40 -33.26 -1.83
C ASP A 549 4.43 -34.46 -1.72
N PHE A 550 3.38 -34.42 -0.88
CA PHE A 550 2.37 -35.49 -0.76
C PHE A 550 1.04 -35.16 -1.48
N PRO A 551 0.34 -36.15 -2.08
CA PRO A 551 -0.86 -35.93 -2.89
C PRO A 551 -1.96 -35.16 -2.18
N HIS A 552 -2.70 -34.35 -2.94
CA HIS A 552 -3.83 -33.55 -2.48
C HIS A 552 -5.17 -34.23 -2.82
N ASP A 553 -6.09 -34.22 -1.85
CA ASP A 553 -7.49 -34.60 -2.05
C ASP A 553 -8.25 -33.42 -2.69
N PRO A 554 -8.64 -33.51 -3.98
CA PRO A 554 -9.26 -32.41 -4.71
C PRO A 554 -10.70 -32.11 -4.27
N SER A 555 -11.27 -32.86 -3.31
CA SER A 555 -12.57 -32.54 -2.71
C SER A 555 -12.48 -31.49 -1.59
N ARG A 556 -11.27 -31.02 -1.26
CA ARG A 556 -10.96 -30.19 -0.09
C ARG A 556 -10.13 -28.97 -0.46
N PHE A 557 -10.19 -27.91 0.35
CA PHE A 557 -9.16 -26.87 0.30
C PHE A 557 -7.97 -27.18 1.21
N ARG A 558 -6.80 -27.37 0.61
CA ARG A 558 -5.54 -27.54 1.34
C ARG A 558 -5.01 -26.20 1.83
N PHE A 559 -4.96 -26.05 3.15
CA PHE A 559 -4.34 -24.93 3.83
C PHE A 559 -3.10 -25.42 4.57
N VAL A 560 -1.94 -24.89 4.22
CA VAL A 560 -0.66 -25.22 4.85
C VAL A 560 -0.26 -24.06 5.76
N THR A 561 -0.24 -24.28 7.07
CA THR A 561 0.05 -23.22 8.06
C THR A 561 1.46 -23.39 8.63
N PHE A 562 2.38 -22.49 8.29
CA PHE A 562 3.75 -22.53 8.84
C PHE A 562 3.83 -21.69 10.12
N MET A 563 4.24 -22.30 11.22
CA MET A 563 4.35 -21.65 12.53
C MET A 563 5.82 -21.60 12.96
N THR A 564 6.45 -20.43 12.93
CA THR A 564 7.88 -20.23 13.22
C THR A 564 8.13 -18.89 13.90
N ASP A 565 9.19 -18.81 14.71
CA ASP A 565 9.72 -17.55 15.26
C ASP A 565 10.57 -16.77 14.25
N GLY A 566 10.85 -17.36 13.07
CA GLY A 566 11.43 -16.69 11.92
C GLY A 566 12.94 -16.53 11.95
N PHE A 567 13.69 -17.22 12.81
CA PHE A 567 15.16 -17.25 12.74
C PHE A 567 15.67 -18.14 11.59
N ILE A 568 15.35 -17.70 10.37
CA ILE A 568 15.54 -18.41 9.10
C ILE A 568 16.27 -17.49 8.12
N GLY A 569 17.27 -18.05 7.44
CA GLY A 569 17.87 -17.48 6.23
C GLY A 569 17.82 -18.48 5.07
N ASN A 570 18.35 -18.08 3.92
CA ASN A 570 18.16 -18.75 2.62
C ASN A 570 16.70 -18.71 2.13
N GLU A 571 16.12 -17.53 2.28
CA GLU A 571 14.77 -17.14 1.87
C GLU A 571 14.52 -17.43 0.38
N ARG A 572 15.52 -17.17 -0.47
CA ARG A 572 15.48 -17.41 -1.92
C ARG A 572 15.14 -18.86 -2.27
N ASP A 573 15.86 -19.83 -1.71
CA ASP A 573 15.63 -21.26 -2.01
C ASP A 573 14.28 -21.73 -1.44
N ILE A 574 13.85 -21.17 -0.30
CA ILE A 574 12.55 -21.47 0.31
C ILE A 574 11.41 -20.98 -0.60
N LEU A 575 11.45 -19.71 -1.03
CA LEU A 575 10.44 -19.12 -1.92
C LEU A 575 10.41 -19.82 -3.29
N ALA A 576 11.57 -20.12 -3.88
CA ALA A 576 11.65 -20.89 -5.11
C ALA A 576 11.08 -22.32 -4.95
N ALA A 577 11.35 -22.99 -3.83
CA ALA A 577 10.82 -24.32 -3.54
C ALA A 577 9.31 -24.32 -3.29
N VAL A 578 8.76 -23.25 -2.69
CA VAL A 578 7.31 -23.02 -2.57
C VAL A 578 6.68 -22.81 -3.94
N HIS A 579 7.21 -21.89 -4.75
CA HIS A 579 6.66 -21.56 -6.07
C HIS A 579 6.62 -22.80 -6.98
N GLY A 580 7.69 -23.62 -6.97
CA GLY A 580 7.75 -24.87 -7.73
C GLY A 580 6.92 -26.05 -7.18
N ARG A 581 6.17 -25.87 -6.08
CA ARG A 581 5.41 -26.95 -5.40
C ARG A 581 3.99 -26.59 -4.98
N ILE A 582 3.62 -25.31 -4.95
CA ILE A 582 2.38 -24.84 -4.31
C ILE A 582 1.12 -25.58 -4.82
N GLY A 583 1.03 -25.83 -6.13
CA GLY A 583 -0.08 -26.56 -6.74
C GLY A 583 -1.43 -25.92 -6.45
N ALA A 584 -2.36 -26.69 -5.86
CA ALA A 584 -3.66 -26.20 -5.35
C ALA A 584 -3.64 -25.81 -3.86
N SER A 585 -2.49 -25.89 -3.19
CA SER A 585 -2.35 -25.53 -1.77
C SER A 585 -2.44 -24.01 -1.58
N ARG A 586 -2.87 -23.58 -0.40
CA ARG A 586 -2.77 -22.18 0.06
C ARG A 586 -1.85 -22.12 1.29
N ILE A 587 -0.82 -21.26 1.29
CA ILE A 587 0.11 -21.12 2.44
C ILE A 587 -0.27 -19.94 3.31
N PHE A 588 -0.40 -20.19 4.61
CA PHE A 588 -0.63 -19.17 5.63
C PHE A 588 0.55 -19.16 6.61
N SER A 589 1.12 -17.98 6.82
CA SER A 589 2.35 -17.80 7.59
C SER A 589 2.00 -17.28 8.99
N PHE A 590 2.32 -18.02 10.04
CA PHE A 590 2.12 -17.63 11.43
C PHE A 590 3.47 -17.31 12.08
N GLY A 591 3.76 -16.02 12.22
CA GLY A 591 4.94 -15.53 12.92
C GLY A 591 4.73 -15.58 14.43
N VAL A 592 5.49 -16.40 15.15
CA VAL A 592 5.30 -16.65 16.58
C VAL A 592 6.32 -15.88 17.41
N GLY A 593 5.87 -15.15 18.43
CA GLY A 593 6.75 -14.35 19.29
C GLY A 593 7.11 -12.97 18.72
N SER A 594 8.22 -12.41 19.20
CA SER A 594 8.53 -10.97 19.06
C SER A 594 9.38 -10.58 17.84
N SER A 595 10.09 -11.53 17.23
CA SER A 595 11.29 -11.25 16.42
C SER A 595 11.26 -11.88 15.02
N VAL A 596 10.05 -12.01 14.46
CA VAL A 596 9.79 -12.75 13.22
C VAL A 596 10.40 -12.09 11.98
N ASN A 597 11.11 -12.88 11.16
CA ASN A 597 11.53 -12.50 9.80
C ASN A 597 10.30 -12.31 8.87
N ARG A 598 9.70 -11.11 8.90
CA ARG A 598 8.57 -10.73 8.05
C ARG A 598 8.92 -10.79 6.57
N PHE A 599 10.15 -10.44 6.22
CA PHE A 599 10.70 -10.41 4.87
C PHE A 599 10.74 -11.80 4.20
N LEU A 600 10.72 -12.89 4.97
CA LEU A 600 10.38 -14.22 4.47
C LEU A 600 8.87 -14.52 4.52
N MET A 601 8.24 -14.27 5.67
CA MET A 601 6.88 -14.74 5.97
C MET A 601 5.79 -14.09 5.12
N GLU A 602 5.97 -12.83 4.71
CA GLU A 602 5.05 -12.07 3.85
C GLU A 602 5.12 -12.58 2.39
N PRO A 603 6.28 -12.55 1.67
CA PRO A 603 6.38 -13.14 0.33
C PRO A 603 6.02 -14.63 0.25
N MET A 604 6.27 -15.40 1.32
CA MET A 604 5.91 -16.82 1.37
C MET A 604 4.39 -17.05 1.44
N ALA A 605 3.65 -16.16 2.11
CA ALA A 605 2.19 -16.20 2.12
C ALA A 605 1.62 -15.75 0.76
N GLU A 606 2.19 -14.71 0.17
CA GLU A 606 1.76 -14.15 -1.13
C GLU A 606 2.01 -15.12 -2.28
N ALA A 607 3.22 -15.69 -2.40
CA ALA A 607 3.54 -16.77 -3.33
C ALA A 607 2.70 -18.04 -3.11
N GLY A 608 2.10 -18.17 -1.93
CA GLY A 608 1.17 -19.23 -1.55
C GLY A 608 -0.32 -18.88 -1.64
N ARG A 609 -0.69 -17.70 -2.17
CA ARG A 609 -2.09 -17.20 -2.25
C ARG A 609 -2.85 -17.13 -0.90
N GLY A 610 -2.13 -17.09 0.22
CA GLY A 610 -2.70 -16.96 1.56
C GLY A 610 -2.29 -15.66 2.23
N VAL A 611 -2.21 -15.66 3.56
CA VAL A 611 -1.93 -14.43 4.33
C VAL A 611 -1.00 -14.71 5.52
N VAL A 612 -0.23 -13.70 5.92
CA VAL A 612 0.51 -13.72 7.18
C VAL A 612 -0.40 -13.32 8.36
N ALA A 613 -0.19 -13.97 9.50
CA ALA A 613 -0.69 -13.59 10.81
C ALA A 613 0.50 -13.57 11.80
N TYR A 614 0.40 -12.73 12.82
CA TYR A 614 1.38 -12.68 13.90
C TYR A 614 0.71 -13.11 15.21
N LEU A 615 1.46 -13.86 16.01
CA LEU A 615 1.00 -14.45 17.26
C LEU A 615 2.06 -14.17 18.34
N GLY A 616 1.93 -13.00 18.97
CA GLY A 616 2.78 -12.57 20.07
C GLY A 616 2.66 -13.47 21.30
N LEU A 617 3.64 -13.39 22.20
CA LEU A 617 3.74 -14.26 23.39
C LEU A 617 2.60 -14.04 24.41
N ASN A 618 1.85 -12.94 24.30
CA ASN A 618 0.72 -12.60 25.17
C ASN A 618 -0.63 -12.62 24.44
N ASP A 619 -0.64 -12.96 23.15
CA ASP A 619 -1.85 -12.89 22.32
C ASP A 619 -2.74 -14.10 22.57
N SER A 620 -4.06 -13.93 22.42
CA SER A 620 -4.97 -15.08 22.45
C SER A 620 -4.81 -15.89 21.17
N ALA A 621 -4.14 -17.03 21.28
CA ALA A 621 -4.08 -18.04 20.20
C ALA A 621 -5.49 -18.51 19.80
N ARG A 622 -6.49 -18.41 20.68
CA ARG A 622 -7.88 -18.69 20.33
C ARG A 622 -8.45 -17.63 19.40
N ASP A 623 -8.30 -16.35 19.71
CA ASP A 623 -8.91 -15.25 18.94
C ASP A 623 -8.30 -15.17 17.53
N VAL A 624 -6.98 -15.37 17.42
CA VAL A 624 -6.25 -15.42 16.14
C VAL A 624 -6.72 -16.60 15.29
N MET A 625 -6.84 -17.81 15.87
CA MET A 625 -7.22 -19.00 15.11
C MET A 625 -8.73 -19.06 14.80
N ASP A 626 -9.58 -18.56 15.69
CA ASP A 626 -11.02 -18.42 15.43
C ASP A 626 -11.28 -17.43 14.28
N GLY A 627 -10.60 -16.26 14.28
CA GLY A 627 -10.66 -15.29 13.19
C GLY A 627 -10.03 -15.74 11.87
N PHE A 628 -9.11 -16.71 11.91
CA PHE A 628 -8.57 -17.40 10.74
C PHE A 628 -9.58 -18.42 10.19
N PHE A 629 -10.06 -19.35 11.02
CA PHE A 629 -11.04 -20.39 10.62
C PHE A 629 -12.34 -19.79 10.09
N ALA A 630 -12.85 -18.71 10.70
CA ALA A 630 -14.05 -18.01 10.26
C ALA A 630 -13.96 -17.43 8.83
N ARG A 631 -12.74 -17.23 8.30
CA ARG A 631 -12.48 -16.79 6.93
C ARG A 631 -12.16 -17.97 5.99
N VAL A 632 -11.23 -18.86 6.36
CA VAL A 632 -10.74 -19.91 5.42
C VAL A 632 -11.71 -21.07 5.21
N SER A 633 -12.60 -21.36 6.18
CA SER A 633 -13.61 -22.42 6.03
C SER A 633 -14.77 -22.04 5.11
N ARG A 634 -14.92 -20.75 4.78
CA ARG A 634 -16.05 -20.15 4.06
C ARG A 634 -15.58 -19.12 3.02
N PRO A 635 -14.76 -19.52 2.02
CA PRO A 635 -14.33 -18.64 0.94
C PRO A 635 -15.50 -18.28 0.03
N ALA A 636 -15.66 -17.00 -0.31
CA ALA A 636 -16.77 -16.51 -1.11
C ALA A 636 -16.66 -16.97 -2.57
N LEU A 637 -15.45 -16.95 -3.14
CA LEU A 637 -15.07 -17.61 -4.39
C LEU A 637 -13.67 -18.21 -4.26
N THR A 638 -13.45 -19.39 -4.83
CA THR A 638 -12.13 -20.02 -4.96
C THR A 638 -11.77 -20.38 -6.40
N ASP A 639 -10.48 -20.62 -6.62
CA ASP A 639 -9.92 -21.09 -7.89
C ASP A 639 -10.33 -20.15 -9.03
N VAL A 640 -10.10 -18.86 -8.77
CA VAL A 640 -10.71 -17.76 -9.51
C VAL A 640 -10.10 -17.63 -10.90
N GLU A 641 -10.96 -17.64 -11.90
CA GLU A 641 -10.64 -17.37 -13.31
C GLU A 641 -11.34 -16.07 -13.73
N VAL A 642 -10.80 -15.37 -14.73
CA VAL A 642 -11.50 -14.23 -15.36
C VAL A 642 -11.60 -14.48 -16.86
N ASP A 643 -12.83 -14.60 -17.33
CA ASP A 643 -13.18 -14.52 -18.73
C ASP A 643 -13.34 -13.04 -19.11
N TRP A 644 -12.34 -12.54 -19.84
CA TRP A 644 -12.21 -11.14 -20.24
C TRP A 644 -13.09 -10.78 -21.45
N ASN A 645 -13.97 -11.67 -21.92
CA ASN A 645 -14.95 -11.40 -22.98
C ASN A 645 -14.36 -10.77 -24.26
N GLY A 646 -13.18 -11.25 -24.67
CA GLY A 646 -12.46 -10.76 -25.87
C GLY A 646 -11.48 -9.60 -25.61
N MET A 647 -11.48 -8.99 -24.43
CA MET A 647 -10.47 -8.01 -24.03
C MET A 647 -9.11 -8.70 -23.83
N ALA A 648 -8.09 -8.28 -24.57
CA ALA A 648 -6.75 -8.89 -24.54
C ALA A 648 -5.91 -8.25 -23.43
N VAL A 649 -5.72 -8.94 -22.31
CA VAL A 649 -5.02 -8.42 -21.12
C VAL A 649 -3.53 -8.79 -21.09
N THR A 650 -2.70 -7.88 -20.60
CA THR A 650 -1.24 -8.04 -20.41
C THR A 650 -0.78 -7.34 -19.13
N ASP A 651 0.45 -7.64 -18.68
CA ASP A 651 1.06 -7.08 -17.47
C ASP A 651 0.11 -7.00 -16.26
N VAL A 652 -0.50 -8.14 -15.92
CA VAL A 652 -1.57 -8.25 -14.90
C VAL A 652 -0.98 -8.53 -13.52
N TYR A 653 -1.45 -7.80 -12.51
CA TYR A 653 -1.02 -7.87 -11.11
C TYR A 653 -2.23 -8.06 -10.17
N PRO A 654 -2.17 -8.99 -9.20
CA PRO A 654 -1.10 -9.97 -8.97
C PRO A 654 -1.01 -11.01 -10.11
N PRO A 655 0.18 -11.57 -10.40
CA PRO A 655 0.39 -12.50 -11.51
C PRO A 655 -0.24 -13.89 -11.28
N GLN A 656 -0.63 -14.21 -10.04
CA GLN A 656 -1.52 -15.32 -9.71
C GLN A 656 -2.74 -14.75 -8.98
N LEU A 657 -3.95 -15.16 -9.39
CA LEU A 657 -5.18 -14.71 -8.76
C LEU A 657 -5.37 -15.41 -7.40
N PRO A 658 -5.61 -14.66 -6.31
CA PRO A 658 -5.96 -15.24 -5.01
C PRO A 658 -7.45 -15.60 -4.94
N ASP A 659 -7.80 -16.45 -3.98
CA ASP A 659 -9.21 -16.69 -3.64
C ASP A 659 -9.84 -15.47 -2.97
N LEU A 660 -11.16 -15.33 -3.10
CA LEU A 660 -11.95 -14.28 -2.48
C LEU A 660 -12.43 -14.74 -1.09
N PHE A 661 -11.62 -14.49 -0.06
CA PHE A 661 -12.01 -14.71 1.34
C PHE A 661 -12.84 -13.54 1.89
N VAL A 662 -13.84 -13.84 2.73
CA VAL A 662 -14.61 -12.79 3.42
C VAL A 662 -13.70 -11.91 4.27
N GLY A 663 -13.93 -10.60 4.19
CA GLY A 663 -13.09 -9.58 4.82
C GLY A 663 -11.89 -9.12 3.97
N ARG A 664 -11.69 -9.64 2.75
CA ARG A 664 -10.71 -9.12 1.76
C ARG A 664 -11.32 -9.05 0.34
N PRO A 665 -11.04 -7.99 -0.45
CA PRO A 665 -11.49 -7.92 -1.83
C PRO A 665 -10.47 -8.60 -2.75
N LEU A 666 -10.95 -9.17 -3.85
CA LEU A 666 -10.10 -9.48 -5.00
C LEU A 666 -9.92 -8.18 -5.79
N VAL A 667 -8.66 -7.82 -6.05
CA VAL A 667 -8.31 -6.65 -6.86
C VAL A 667 -7.26 -7.06 -7.87
N VAL A 668 -7.54 -6.82 -9.15
CA VAL A 668 -6.71 -7.26 -10.28
C VAL A 668 -6.51 -6.07 -11.21
N THR A 669 -5.26 -5.63 -11.39
CA THR A 669 -4.90 -4.44 -12.19
C THR A 669 -3.98 -4.83 -13.33
N GLY A 670 -4.22 -4.35 -14.55
CA GLY A 670 -3.43 -4.72 -15.71
C GLY A 670 -3.55 -3.74 -16.88
N LYS A 671 -2.88 -4.08 -17.98
CA LYS A 671 -3.07 -3.43 -19.28
C LYS A 671 -4.04 -4.22 -20.15
N PHE A 672 -4.68 -3.56 -21.11
CA PHE A 672 -5.55 -4.22 -22.08
C PHE A 672 -5.51 -3.61 -23.48
N THR A 673 -5.98 -4.38 -24.46
CA THR A 673 -6.45 -3.90 -25.77
C THR A 673 -7.78 -4.56 -26.13
N GLY A 674 -8.46 -4.05 -27.16
CA GLY A 674 -9.89 -4.33 -27.40
C GLY A 674 -10.79 -3.41 -26.57
N ASP A 675 -12.08 -3.74 -26.50
CA ASP A 675 -13.10 -2.89 -25.87
C ASP A 675 -13.47 -3.36 -24.45
N PRO A 676 -13.60 -2.43 -23.48
CA PRO A 676 -13.85 -2.74 -22.07
C PRO A 676 -15.33 -3.06 -21.82
N THR A 677 -15.76 -4.21 -22.33
CA THR A 677 -17.11 -4.76 -22.12
C THR A 677 -17.25 -5.40 -20.72
N THR A 678 -18.43 -5.93 -20.40
CA THR A 678 -18.67 -6.66 -19.16
C THR A 678 -17.84 -7.94 -19.11
N VAL A 679 -16.93 -8.04 -18.13
CA VAL A 679 -16.10 -9.24 -17.90
C VAL A 679 -16.77 -10.19 -16.92
N ARG A 680 -16.32 -11.45 -16.90
CA ARG A 680 -16.94 -12.55 -16.16
C ARG A 680 -15.92 -13.18 -15.20
N VAL A 681 -16.08 -12.93 -13.91
CA VAL A 681 -15.28 -13.60 -12.87
C VAL A 681 -15.94 -14.94 -12.55
N LEU A 682 -15.16 -16.01 -12.61
CA LEU A 682 -15.55 -17.40 -12.45
C LEU A 682 -14.83 -17.99 -11.24
N GLY A 683 -15.45 -18.96 -10.56
CA GLY A 683 -14.85 -19.66 -9.43
C GLY A 683 -15.85 -20.57 -8.74
N PHE A 684 -15.47 -21.19 -7.63
CA PHE A 684 -16.33 -22.09 -6.86
C PHE A 684 -16.72 -21.52 -5.50
N SER A 685 -17.90 -21.87 -4.99
CA SER A 685 -18.42 -21.42 -3.69
C SER A 685 -19.25 -22.55 -3.07
N GLY A 686 -18.69 -23.25 -2.09
CA GLY A 686 -19.29 -24.47 -1.53
C GLY A 686 -19.39 -25.61 -2.54
N GLY A 687 -18.40 -25.75 -3.42
CA GLY A 687 -18.38 -26.71 -4.53
C GLY A 687 -19.23 -26.34 -5.75
N GLU A 688 -20.17 -25.39 -5.66
CA GLU A 688 -20.93 -24.91 -6.84
C GLU A 688 -20.12 -23.86 -7.63
N ARG A 689 -20.05 -24.00 -8.96
CA ARG A 689 -19.43 -22.97 -9.81
C ARG A 689 -20.34 -21.73 -9.85
N ARG A 690 -19.76 -20.56 -9.59
CA ARG A 690 -20.41 -19.25 -9.63
C ARG A 690 -19.89 -18.42 -10.81
N THR A 691 -20.61 -17.35 -11.12
CA THR A 691 -20.18 -16.30 -12.04
C THR A 691 -20.58 -14.95 -11.47
N VAL A 692 -19.66 -14.00 -11.44
CA VAL A 692 -19.89 -12.61 -11.08
C VAL A 692 -19.58 -11.75 -12.30
N MET A 693 -20.57 -10.98 -12.76
CA MET A 693 -20.38 -10.02 -13.86
C MET A 693 -19.72 -8.76 -13.31
N ALA A 694 -18.76 -8.18 -14.00
CA ALA A 694 -18.24 -6.84 -13.71
C ALA A 694 -18.38 -5.98 -14.97
N ALA A 695 -19.28 -5.00 -14.93
CA ALA A 695 -19.47 -4.06 -16.03
C ALA A 695 -18.29 -3.07 -16.09
N GLY A 696 -17.82 -2.78 -17.31
CA GLY A 696 -16.78 -1.79 -17.54
C GLY A 696 -17.31 -0.37 -17.34
N HIS A 697 -16.57 0.44 -16.58
CA HIS A 697 -16.76 1.89 -16.46
C HIS A 697 -15.44 2.59 -16.80
N GLU A 698 -15.44 3.32 -17.92
CA GLU A 698 -14.26 4.05 -18.40
C GLU A 698 -14.13 5.41 -17.71
N GLN A 699 -12.96 5.68 -17.13
CA GLN A 699 -12.65 6.89 -16.39
C GLN A 699 -12.12 8.01 -17.29
N ASP A 700 -12.63 9.23 -17.08
CA ASP A 700 -12.13 10.45 -17.70
C ASP A 700 -10.60 10.59 -17.57
N GLU A 701 -9.93 10.98 -18.67
CA GLU A 701 -8.47 11.16 -18.71
C GLU A 701 -7.94 12.13 -17.65
N ALA A 702 -8.75 13.13 -17.27
CA ALA A 702 -8.37 14.13 -16.28
C ALA A 702 -8.33 13.59 -14.84
N GLY A 703 -8.96 12.45 -14.56
CA GLY A 703 -9.07 11.86 -13.22
C GLY A 703 -8.32 10.54 -13.02
N SER A 704 -7.93 9.84 -14.09
CA SER A 704 -7.41 8.48 -13.98
C SER A 704 -6.02 8.38 -13.37
N SER A 705 -5.93 7.69 -12.24
CA SER A 705 -4.67 7.21 -11.66
C SER A 705 -4.37 5.74 -11.97
N LEU A 706 -5.19 5.06 -12.80
CA LEU A 706 -5.05 3.62 -13.09
C LEU A 706 -3.66 3.27 -13.67
N ALA A 707 -3.17 4.06 -14.64
CA ALA A 707 -1.84 3.87 -15.21
C ALA A 707 -0.71 3.94 -14.16
N LYS A 708 -0.88 4.84 -13.18
CA LYS A 708 0.08 5.08 -12.10
C LYS A 708 0.01 4.00 -11.01
N VAL A 709 -1.19 3.50 -10.71
CA VAL A 709 -1.41 2.34 -9.81
C VAL A 709 -0.82 1.07 -10.41
N TRP A 710 -1.08 0.81 -11.70
CA TRP A 710 -0.43 -0.27 -12.45
C TRP A 710 1.09 -0.16 -12.41
N ALA A 711 1.64 1.03 -12.68
CA ALA A 711 3.08 1.26 -12.65
C ALA A 711 3.70 1.04 -11.26
N ARG A 712 2.98 1.38 -10.18
CA ARG A 712 3.42 1.06 -8.80
C ARG A 712 3.41 -0.44 -8.53
N LEU A 713 2.39 -1.18 -8.98
CA LEU A 713 2.33 -2.64 -8.84
C LEU A 713 3.45 -3.34 -9.61
N ARG A 714 3.77 -2.86 -10.82
CA ARG A 714 4.94 -3.29 -11.59
C ARG A 714 6.26 -2.99 -10.87
N ILE A 715 6.40 -1.81 -10.25
CA ILE A 715 7.59 -1.46 -9.47
C ILE A 715 7.73 -2.37 -8.23
N ALA A 716 6.64 -2.78 -7.60
CA ALA A 716 6.67 -3.77 -6.51
C ALA A 716 7.16 -5.13 -7.00
N ASP A 717 6.50 -5.73 -8.01
CA ASP A 717 6.93 -7.01 -8.63
C ASP A 717 8.41 -7.00 -9.03
N LEU A 718 8.87 -5.92 -9.67
CA LEU A 718 10.26 -5.78 -10.08
C LEU A 718 11.21 -5.60 -8.89
N ALA A 719 10.81 -4.93 -7.81
CA ALA A 719 11.62 -4.76 -6.61
C ALA A 719 11.74 -6.08 -5.81
N ASP A 720 10.64 -6.82 -5.68
CA ASP A 720 10.65 -8.13 -5.05
C ASP A 720 11.53 -9.10 -5.86
N ARG A 721 11.38 -9.11 -7.19
CA ARG A 721 12.24 -9.87 -8.11
C ARG A 721 13.71 -9.45 -8.04
N ALA A 722 14.01 -8.15 -7.98
CA ALA A 722 15.39 -7.65 -7.83
C ALA A 722 16.01 -8.17 -6.53
N THR A 723 15.23 -8.19 -5.44
CA THR A 723 15.62 -8.76 -4.16
C THR A 723 15.86 -10.28 -4.24
N TRP A 724 15.03 -11.05 -4.95
CA TRP A 724 15.26 -12.50 -5.12
C TRP A 724 16.47 -12.80 -6.02
N ALA A 725 16.67 -12.00 -7.06
CA ALA A 725 17.77 -12.14 -8.02
C ALA A 725 19.13 -11.77 -7.42
N GLY A 726 19.15 -10.79 -6.51
CA GLY A 726 20.37 -10.08 -6.09
C GLY A 726 20.75 -8.95 -7.05
N ASP A 727 19.77 -8.39 -7.77
CA ASP A 727 19.95 -7.41 -8.86
C ASP A 727 19.27 -6.04 -8.60
N PRO A 728 19.55 -5.34 -7.49
CA PRO A 728 18.96 -4.03 -7.22
C PRO A 728 19.52 -2.89 -8.10
N TYR A 729 20.57 -3.13 -8.87
CA TYR A 729 21.30 -2.11 -9.65
C TYR A 729 21.64 -2.48 -11.10
N GLY A 730 21.26 -3.68 -11.59
CA GLY A 730 21.34 -4.06 -13.00
C GLY A 730 19.97 -3.98 -13.69
N GLU A 731 19.61 -4.98 -14.50
CA GLU A 731 18.45 -4.94 -15.39
C GLU A 731 17.12 -4.72 -14.65
N LEU A 732 16.94 -5.30 -13.46
CA LEU A 732 15.72 -5.11 -12.67
C LEU A 732 15.69 -3.73 -11.99
N GLY A 733 16.84 -3.23 -11.51
CA GLY A 733 16.98 -1.86 -11.00
C GLY A 733 16.73 -0.79 -12.08
N ASP A 734 17.23 -1.02 -13.30
CA ASP A 734 16.96 -0.20 -14.48
C ASP A 734 15.47 -0.26 -14.89
N ALA A 735 14.85 -1.44 -14.85
CA ALA A 735 13.42 -1.58 -15.14
C ALA A 735 12.54 -0.82 -14.13
N ILE A 736 12.91 -0.80 -12.85
CA ILE A 736 12.26 0.02 -11.80
C ILE A 736 12.42 1.51 -12.11
N ARG A 737 13.66 1.97 -12.34
CA ARG A 737 13.95 3.40 -12.58
C ARG A 737 13.26 3.91 -13.84
N ASN A 738 13.30 3.15 -14.93
CA ASN A 738 12.62 3.47 -16.19
C ASN A 738 11.08 3.49 -16.02
N THR A 739 10.50 2.59 -15.22
CA THR A 739 9.06 2.61 -14.93
C THR A 739 8.69 3.83 -14.09
N ALA A 740 9.49 4.18 -13.06
CA ALA A 740 9.25 5.37 -12.24
C ALA A 740 9.32 6.67 -13.05
N LEU A 741 10.32 6.81 -13.92
CA LEU A 741 10.47 7.97 -14.80
C LEU A 741 9.32 8.07 -15.82
N ARG A 742 8.98 6.97 -16.52
CA ARG A 742 7.92 6.94 -17.53
C ARG A 742 6.54 7.34 -16.99
N TYR A 743 6.19 6.87 -15.79
CA TYR A 743 4.89 7.15 -15.17
C TYR A 743 4.93 8.32 -14.16
N GLN A 744 6.02 9.11 -14.17
CA GLN A 744 6.23 10.29 -13.34
C GLN A 744 6.04 10.05 -11.84
N LEU A 745 6.54 8.91 -11.34
CA LEU A 745 6.44 8.52 -9.94
C LEU A 745 7.68 8.92 -9.14
N VAL A 746 7.49 9.59 -8.00
CA VAL A 746 8.54 9.71 -6.97
C VAL A 746 8.82 8.35 -6.35
N SER A 747 10.10 8.03 -6.16
CA SER A 747 10.58 6.74 -5.64
C SER A 747 11.91 6.93 -4.89
N ASN A 748 12.53 5.83 -4.46
CA ASN A 748 13.89 5.86 -3.93
C ASN A 748 14.93 6.42 -4.94
N TYR A 749 14.68 6.28 -6.25
CA TYR A 749 15.58 6.67 -7.34
C TYR A 749 15.23 8.01 -8.01
N THR A 750 14.07 8.61 -7.72
CA THR A 750 13.51 9.74 -8.47
C THR A 750 12.96 10.83 -7.56
N SER A 751 13.02 12.09 -7.98
CA SER A 751 12.47 13.23 -7.22
C SER A 751 12.08 14.40 -8.14
N PHE A 752 11.11 15.21 -7.70
CA PHE A 752 10.64 16.37 -8.47
C PHE A 752 11.45 17.62 -8.13
N VAL A 753 11.87 18.37 -9.15
CA VAL A 753 12.48 19.70 -9.01
C VAL A 753 11.81 20.72 -9.95
N ALA A 754 11.54 21.92 -9.45
CA ALA A 754 10.99 23.06 -10.19
C ALA A 754 11.91 24.28 -10.00
N VAL A 755 12.15 25.07 -11.05
CA VAL A 755 13.02 26.26 -10.99
C VAL A 755 12.43 27.40 -11.82
N ASP A 756 12.25 28.57 -11.21
CA ASP A 756 12.06 29.85 -11.89
C ASP A 756 13.41 30.36 -12.39
N SER A 757 13.85 29.90 -13.57
CA SER A 757 15.07 30.37 -14.21
C SER A 757 14.96 31.80 -14.75
N SER A 758 13.74 32.36 -14.82
CA SER A 758 13.46 33.66 -15.42
C SER A 758 13.69 34.84 -14.48
N HIS A 759 13.59 34.62 -13.17
CA HIS A 759 13.76 35.69 -12.17
C HIS A 759 14.80 35.32 -11.10
N ARG A 760 15.86 36.13 -11.04
CA ARG A 760 16.93 36.00 -10.03
C ARG A 760 16.68 36.97 -8.88
N THR A 761 16.33 36.42 -7.71
CA THR A 761 16.12 37.18 -6.47
C THR A 761 17.43 37.83 -5.98
N PRO A 762 17.44 39.07 -5.45
CA PRO A 762 18.66 39.74 -5.02
C PRO A 762 19.40 39.06 -3.85
N GLY A 763 20.70 39.27 -3.75
CA GLY A 763 21.54 38.80 -2.63
C GLY A 763 21.93 37.32 -2.67
N GLY A 764 22.43 36.80 -1.55
CA GLY A 764 22.80 35.39 -1.37
C GLY A 764 21.57 34.46 -1.27
N HIS A 765 21.75 33.23 -0.80
CA HIS A 765 20.62 32.33 -0.52
C HIS A 765 19.85 32.80 0.73
N GLY A 766 18.55 32.48 0.78
CA GLY A 766 17.71 32.81 1.94
C GLY A 766 18.01 32.00 3.21
N VAL A 767 17.51 32.49 4.36
CA VAL A 767 17.58 31.80 5.65
C VAL A 767 16.64 30.60 5.65
N THR A 768 17.12 29.40 6.00
CA THR A 768 16.28 28.20 6.09
C THR A 768 15.33 28.29 7.29
N VAL A 769 14.02 28.24 7.04
CA VAL A 769 12.94 28.21 8.04
C VAL A 769 12.25 26.85 7.96
N ARG A 770 12.38 26.04 9.03
CA ARG A 770 11.66 24.78 9.17
C ARG A 770 10.23 25.05 9.63
N GLN A 771 9.27 24.41 9.00
CA GLN A 771 7.87 24.40 9.40
C GLN A 771 7.66 23.31 10.48
N PRO A 772 7.36 23.67 11.75
CA PRO A 772 7.10 22.69 12.80
C PRO A 772 5.71 22.06 12.67
N VAL A 773 5.53 20.91 13.32
CA VAL A 773 4.28 20.14 13.37
C VAL A 773 3.70 20.12 14.80
N PRO A 774 2.37 20.03 14.97
CA PRO A 774 1.78 19.83 16.29
C PRO A 774 2.15 18.45 16.87
N VAL A 775 2.01 18.27 18.19
CA VAL A 775 2.07 16.95 18.82
C VAL A 775 0.79 16.18 18.48
N PRO A 776 0.89 14.92 18.00
CA PRO A 776 -0.29 14.10 17.72
C PRO A 776 -1.11 13.86 18.99
N ASP A 777 -2.43 13.72 18.83
CA ASP A 777 -3.31 13.42 19.96
C ASP A 777 -2.89 12.16 20.74
N GLY A 778 -2.98 12.24 22.07
CA GLY A 778 -2.53 11.19 22.99
C GLY A 778 -1.01 11.06 23.21
N VAL A 779 -0.16 11.79 22.47
CA VAL A 779 1.30 11.77 22.66
C VAL A 779 1.73 12.80 23.71
N ARG A 780 2.71 12.45 24.57
CA ARG A 780 3.29 13.35 25.57
C ARG A 780 4.59 13.98 25.06
N TYR A 781 4.67 15.30 25.07
CA TYR A 781 5.84 16.06 24.59
C TYR A 781 7.11 15.70 25.38
N GLU A 782 6.99 15.61 26.70
CA GLU A 782 8.09 15.49 27.66
C GLU A 782 8.80 14.14 27.63
N THR A 783 8.22 13.14 26.96
CA THR A 783 8.77 11.79 26.80
C THR A 783 9.26 11.50 25.38
N THR A 784 9.24 12.50 24.50
CA THR A 784 9.24 12.27 23.04
C THR A 784 9.98 13.36 22.26
N VAL A 785 10.41 14.44 22.92
CA VAL A 785 11.15 15.56 22.31
C VAL A 785 12.43 15.81 23.12
N ASP A 786 13.60 15.74 22.46
CA ASP A 786 14.94 15.81 23.07
C ASP A 786 15.46 17.25 23.32
#